data_AF-A0A8J7DR85-F1
#
_entry.id   AF-A0A8J7DR85-F1
#
_cell.length_a   1.000
_cell.length_b   1.000
_cell.length_c   1.000
_cell.angle_alpha   90.00
_cell.angle_beta   90.00
_cell.angle_gamma   90.00
#
_symmetry.space_group_name_H-M   'P 1'
#
loop_
_entity.id
_entity.type
_entity.pdbx_description
1 polymer ?
#
loop_
_entity_poly.entity_id
_entity_poly.type
_entity_poly.pdbx_seq_one_letter_code
_entity_poly.pdbx_strand_id
1 'polypeptide(L)'
;MPSRHPKPLTALLLASILAFLLLLAPIIGFQPAHAEAWDEHIPSTQYNGALVPDWGHITFSTLPVISESGSLQIPDSLAAQLGYNPSRIWSENTPIDQVLMLGDLQDAFGLQTFNLGTIAQLTGLNLNGISLANFPLIAQQTLASLVAAIPQLAQRTLDQVPILKDLVSLNLNNLSPSALSNLALQSLNLSDFGSSPLSELATNGLLGQFSLGDLNLSQYSLTAIPGLAQTPLANLQGWQQTFVGQVPGLSQVPFAAFPNAPTAGYFGFIAIDDVTYGPMEHRSTPTQRSITGSDKVGFNYQCAQSRGCAYLELNSPASLGVAGDPGGLHGAQWIKGGTGQGAQMVPGGHGILGVINGGQEPTGRLPFGPVFKVVLTNTDESSGTVTFGIYFRVCHHGLIDLGCTPYFIGPIPWFSAQEKGIVFVGETPGTPPSDIPDIPPLPAEVQQQIDALIQANKPDSLSAVTVDGPCLAKVMSQVPPSESSAAATTVPKLLEAAQRAGITDRAQLAYILATAETETNFRPRNEDGGYCGEYGPGCYYGRGDVQLTGQSNYQYWSNRLGVDLINHPELANQPDLAATIAVEGMRDGTFTGNRLGQYINGQNHDFVGARHIVNDSDKSDQVAQQADQFLGALNQCATVATTTDTNLTSANHPGQLIARSNGNATEQKIVNAINAHYNESSAGGPGGGNVACAYEVNRVLQDSIGHKIGFNPNLVSSVEADLQSGSGQRIGAQWAHAGDVIVFRGSSDDHIGFCLNDGCSQVLSNSSSQSQFRWVGSRGSYETYYNTQGHIYRVQG
;
A
#
# COMPACT_ATOMS: atom_id res chain seq x y z
N MET A 1 63.21 64.34 58.96
CA MET A 1 61.74 64.19 59.07
C MET A 1 61.13 64.46 57.71
N PRO A 2 60.54 63.44 57.05
CA PRO A 2 59.82 63.57 55.77
C PRO A 2 58.37 64.01 56.05
N SER A 3 57.48 64.38 55.13
CA SER A 3 57.33 64.13 53.70
C SER A 3 56.46 65.24 53.08
N ARG A 4 56.65 65.52 51.78
CA ARG A 4 55.77 66.36 50.96
C ARG A 4 55.15 65.50 49.84
N HIS A 5 53.85 65.71 49.60
CA HIS A 5 53.04 65.31 48.43
C HIS A 5 53.67 65.70 47.07
N PRO A 6 53.19 65.24 45.87
CA PRO A 6 51.85 64.74 45.52
C PRO A 6 51.74 63.54 44.52
N LYS A 7 50.48 63.20 44.20
CA LYS A 7 49.83 62.26 43.22
C LYS A 7 50.51 62.09 41.83
N PRO A 8 49.94 61.33 40.86
CA PRO A 8 49.43 59.94 40.80
C PRO A 8 50.03 59.14 39.60
N LEU A 9 50.35 57.84 39.71
CA LEU A 9 50.81 57.06 38.54
C LEU A 9 50.51 55.55 38.58
N THR A 10 49.60 55.11 39.45
CA THR A 10 49.28 53.69 39.63
C THR A 10 47.88 53.31 39.14
N ALA A 11 47.45 53.90 38.01
CA ALA A 11 46.21 53.48 37.32
C ALA A 11 46.44 52.97 35.89
N LEU A 12 47.65 53.09 35.32
CA LEU A 12 47.93 52.66 33.95
C LEU A 12 48.72 51.35 33.80
N LEU A 13 49.25 50.78 34.90
CA LEU A 13 50.04 49.54 34.87
C LEU A 13 49.25 48.27 35.24
N LEU A 14 48.07 48.42 35.85
CA LEU A 14 47.16 47.29 36.12
C LEU A 14 46.18 47.03 34.97
N ALA A 15 45.90 48.03 34.12
CA ALA A 15 45.08 47.84 32.92
C ALA A 15 45.84 47.12 31.78
N SER A 16 47.17 47.22 31.75
CA SER A 16 48.00 46.60 30.70
C SER A 16 48.39 45.14 31.01
N ILE A 17 48.40 44.73 32.29
CA ILE A 17 48.62 43.32 32.68
C ILE A 17 47.32 42.51 32.55
N LEU A 18 46.15 43.12 32.80
CA LEU A 18 44.86 42.45 32.58
C LEU A 18 44.52 42.29 31.09
N ALA A 19 44.98 43.20 30.23
CA ALA A 19 44.79 43.09 28.78
C ALA A 19 45.71 42.04 28.12
N PHE A 20 46.88 41.74 28.70
CA PHE A 20 47.80 40.73 28.15
C PHE A 20 47.49 39.30 28.61
N LEU A 21 46.83 39.13 29.77
CA LEU A 21 46.31 37.83 30.22
C LEU A 21 45.00 37.41 29.52
N LEU A 22 44.32 38.33 28.83
CA LEU A 22 43.15 38.05 28.00
C LEU A 22 43.49 37.74 26.52
N LEU A 23 44.76 37.86 26.11
CA LEU A 23 45.23 37.54 24.75
C LEU A 23 45.98 36.20 24.66
N LEU A 24 46.10 35.46 25.78
CA LEU A 24 46.70 34.12 25.84
C LEU A 24 45.82 33.10 26.58
N ALA A 25 44.53 33.40 26.78
CA ALA A 25 43.59 32.31 26.94
C ALA A 25 43.64 31.53 25.62
N PRO A 26 43.91 30.21 25.61
CA PRO A 26 43.65 29.44 24.41
C PRO A 26 42.21 29.78 24.04
N ILE A 27 41.96 30.12 22.78
CA ILE A 27 40.62 30.01 22.23
C ILE A 27 40.20 28.60 22.67
N ILE A 28 39.34 28.52 23.68
CA ILE A 28 38.67 27.29 24.02
C ILE A 28 37.77 27.13 22.82
N GLY A 29 38.32 26.53 21.77
CA GLY A 29 37.54 25.93 20.73
C GLY A 29 36.52 25.11 21.48
N PHE A 30 35.25 25.31 21.15
CA PHE A 30 34.20 24.37 21.49
C PHE A 30 34.82 22.98 21.40
N GLN A 31 34.97 22.31 22.56
CA GLN A 31 35.26 20.90 22.51
C GLN A 31 34.11 20.31 21.70
N PRO A 32 34.38 19.52 20.64
CA PRO A 32 33.31 18.79 19.98
C PRO A 32 32.61 17.96 21.05
N ALA A 33 31.29 17.80 20.89
CA ALA A 33 30.46 16.96 21.73
C ALA A 33 31.19 15.66 22.11
N HIS A 34 31.07 15.25 23.37
CA HIS A 34 31.60 13.97 23.84
C HIS A 34 31.21 12.89 22.83
N ALA A 35 32.23 12.22 22.27
CA ALA A 35 32.08 11.39 21.08
C ALA A 35 31.13 10.22 21.35
N GLU A 36 30.11 10.11 20.50
CA GLU A 36 29.24 8.93 20.42
C GLU A 36 30.10 7.70 20.10
N ALA A 37 30.03 6.65 20.92
CA ALA A 37 30.64 5.37 20.63
C ALA A 37 29.65 4.55 19.77
N TRP A 38 29.61 4.88 18.48
CA TRP A 38 28.99 3.99 17.49
C TRP A 38 29.73 2.66 17.48
N ASP A 39 28.99 1.54 17.41
CA ASP A 39 29.61 0.25 17.16
C ASP A 39 30.36 0.35 15.82
N GLU A 40 31.67 0.10 15.84
CA GLU A 40 32.56 0.25 14.68
C GLU A 40 32.09 -0.58 13.47
N HIS A 41 31.23 -1.59 13.69
CA HIS A 41 30.73 -2.48 12.67
C HIS A 41 29.51 -1.96 11.90
N ILE A 42 28.77 -0.96 12.42
CA ILE A 42 27.56 -0.45 11.74
C ILE A 42 27.88 0.85 10.99
N PRO A 43 27.75 0.86 9.64
CA PRO A 43 28.03 2.05 8.85
C PRO A 43 27.17 3.24 9.30
N SER A 44 27.85 4.36 9.52
CA SER A 44 27.24 5.62 9.95
C SER A 44 27.77 6.79 9.14
N THR A 45 26.97 7.86 9.09
CA THR A 45 27.33 9.09 8.40
C THR A 45 27.03 10.30 9.28
N GLN A 46 27.76 11.39 9.06
CA GLN A 46 27.57 12.64 9.79
C GLN A 46 26.42 13.45 9.18
N TYR A 47 25.45 13.83 10.00
CA TYR A 47 24.35 14.71 9.61
C TYR A 47 24.12 15.76 10.69
N ASN A 48 24.27 17.04 10.35
CA ASN A 48 24.15 18.17 11.29
C ASN A 48 24.97 18.02 12.60
N GLY A 49 26.13 17.36 12.54
CA GLY A 49 27.02 17.14 13.68
C GLY A 49 26.68 15.92 14.55
N ALA A 50 25.69 15.12 14.15
CA ALA A 50 25.33 13.84 14.77
C ALA A 50 25.73 12.67 13.85
N LEU A 51 26.14 11.53 14.41
CA LEU A 51 26.24 10.30 13.63
C LEU A 51 24.86 9.66 13.50
N VAL A 52 24.48 9.28 12.28
CA VAL A 52 23.21 8.63 11.95
C VAL A 52 23.45 7.37 11.12
N PRO A 53 22.51 6.40 11.07
CA PRO A 53 22.69 5.19 10.28
C PRO A 53 22.87 5.51 8.80
N ASP A 54 23.91 4.94 8.18
CA ASP A 54 24.16 5.09 6.75
C ASP A 54 23.48 3.95 5.98
N TRP A 55 22.19 4.14 5.65
CA TRP A 55 21.40 3.14 4.92
C TRP A 55 21.98 2.78 3.55
N GLY A 56 22.83 3.63 2.97
CA GLY A 56 23.53 3.38 1.71
C GLY A 56 24.68 2.37 1.85
N HIS A 57 25.14 2.11 3.07
CA HIS A 57 26.24 1.18 3.36
C HIS A 57 25.86 0.08 4.35
N ILE A 58 24.77 0.23 5.11
CA ILE A 58 24.23 -0.84 5.95
C ILE A 58 23.61 -1.92 5.07
N THR A 59 24.10 -3.15 5.24
CA THR A 59 23.60 -4.37 4.60
C THR A 59 23.40 -5.46 5.66
N PHE A 60 22.79 -6.60 5.30
CA PHE A 60 22.72 -7.72 6.26
C PHE A 60 24.10 -8.26 6.64
N SER A 61 25.11 -8.15 5.74
CA SER A 61 26.48 -8.58 6.03
C SER A 61 27.27 -7.61 6.90
N THR A 62 26.86 -6.34 7.01
CA THR A 62 27.47 -5.37 7.94
C THR A 62 26.83 -5.41 9.33
N LEU A 63 25.63 -6.00 9.47
CA LEU A 63 25.02 -6.15 10.77
C LEU A 63 25.84 -7.12 11.65
N PRO A 64 26.00 -6.82 12.95
CA PRO A 64 26.60 -7.76 13.89
C PRO A 64 25.81 -9.09 13.95
N VAL A 65 26.47 -10.11 14.48
CA VAL A 65 25.82 -11.40 14.75
C VAL A 65 24.81 -11.29 15.88
N ILE A 66 23.81 -12.19 15.90
CA ILE A 66 22.80 -12.23 16.96
C ILE A 66 23.46 -12.59 18.31
N SER A 67 23.11 -11.86 19.37
CA SER A 67 23.75 -12.02 20.69
C SER A 67 23.09 -13.05 21.59
N GLU A 68 21.96 -13.63 21.20
CA GLU A 68 21.26 -14.64 21.98
C GLU A 68 20.76 -15.78 21.09
N SER A 69 20.72 -16.98 21.66
CA SER A 69 20.11 -18.14 21.03
C SER A 69 18.59 -18.04 21.08
N GLY A 70 17.90 -18.60 20.09
CA GLY A 70 16.44 -18.56 20.06
C GLY A 70 15.86 -19.57 19.08
N SER A 71 14.53 -19.59 19.02
CA SER A 71 13.83 -20.48 18.12
C SER A 71 12.46 -19.92 17.76
N LEU A 72 12.04 -20.23 16.54
CA LEU A 72 10.66 -20.12 16.08
C LEU A 72 10.14 -21.54 15.85
N GLN A 73 9.07 -21.92 16.53
CA GLN A 73 8.41 -23.20 16.34
C GLN A 73 6.95 -22.93 16.02
N ILE A 74 6.56 -23.28 14.79
CA ILE A 74 5.20 -23.16 14.29
C ILE A 74 4.61 -24.57 14.13
N PRO A 75 3.41 -24.85 14.66
CA PRO A 75 2.76 -26.14 14.45
C PRO A 75 2.60 -26.45 12.96
N ASP A 76 2.72 -27.72 12.56
CA ASP A 76 2.60 -28.15 11.16
C ASP A 76 1.28 -27.70 10.50
N SER A 77 0.19 -27.65 11.28
CA SER A 77 -1.12 -27.16 10.81
C SER A 77 -1.10 -25.68 10.43
N LEU A 78 -0.28 -24.87 11.09
CA LEU A 78 -0.10 -23.44 10.80
C LEU A 78 0.94 -23.24 9.70
N ALA A 79 2.01 -24.05 9.66
CA ALA A 79 2.95 -24.08 8.54
C ALA A 79 2.26 -24.45 7.21
N ALA A 80 1.30 -25.37 7.24
CA ALA A 80 0.49 -25.70 6.07
C ALA A 80 -0.36 -24.52 5.58
N GLN A 81 -0.86 -23.65 6.48
CA GLN A 81 -1.60 -22.43 6.12
C GLN A 81 -0.68 -21.35 5.56
N LEU A 82 0.56 -21.24 6.08
CA LEU A 82 1.59 -20.34 5.58
C LEU A 82 2.09 -20.73 4.17
N GLY A 83 1.92 -21.98 3.77
CA GLY A 83 2.48 -22.53 2.53
C GLY A 83 3.98 -22.81 2.59
N TYR A 84 4.62 -22.57 3.73
CA TYR A 84 6.02 -22.92 4.03
C TYR A 84 6.21 -23.08 5.54
N ASN A 85 7.30 -23.73 5.95
CA ASN A 85 7.63 -23.89 7.36
C ASN A 85 8.66 -22.83 7.80
N PRO A 86 8.27 -21.79 8.57
CA PRO A 86 9.21 -20.79 9.07
C PRO A 86 10.00 -21.27 10.30
N SER A 87 9.71 -22.48 10.81
CA SER A 87 10.30 -23.00 12.05
C SER A 87 11.80 -23.18 11.91
N ARG A 88 12.55 -22.70 12.90
CA ARG A 88 14.01 -22.72 12.93
C ARG A 88 14.54 -22.50 14.34
N ILE A 89 15.80 -22.83 14.53
CA ILE A 89 16.56 -22.60 15.75
C ILE A 89 17.83 -21.89 15.33
N TRP A 90 18.26 -20.91 16.12
CA TRP A 90 19.53 -20.23 15.94
C TRP A 90 20.29 -20.18 17.25
N SER A 91 21.61 -20.09 17.14
CA SER A 91 22.51 -19.93 18.27
C SER A 91 23.05 -18.51 18.34
N GLU A 92 23.49 -18.11 19.52
CA GLU A 92 24.33 -16.92 19.68
C GLU A 92 25.51 -16.96 18.70
N ASN A 93 25.90 -15.79 18.21
CA ASN A 93 26.94 -15.58 17.19
C ASN A 93 26.59 -16.07 15.78
N THR A 94 25.31 -16.30 15.48
CA THR A 94 24.85 -16.59 14.11
C THR A 94 24.66 -15.29 13.32
N PRO A 95 25.19 -15.17 12.08
CA PRO A 95 24.86 -14.07 11.18
C PRO A 95 23.36 -13.97 10.91
N ILE A 96 22.82 -12.76 10.90
CA ILE A 96 21.37 -12.56 10.78
C ILE A 96 20.79 -13.04 9.45
N ASP A 97 21.60 -13.01 8.37
CA ASP A 97 21.21 -13.50 7.05
C ASP A 97 21.08 -15.03 6.98
N GLN A 98 21.55 -15.76 8.00
CA GLN A 98 21.33 -17.19 8.19
C GLN A 98 20.15 -17.50 9.12
N VAL A 99 19.52 -16.47 9.69
CA VAL A 99 18.37 -16.61 10.60
C VAL A 99 17.10 -16.07 9.95
N LEU A 100 17.19 -14.98 9.19
CA LEU A 100 16.05 -14.39 8.48
C LEU A 100 15.80 -15.11 7.16
N MET A 101 14.55 -15.52 6.97
CA MET A 101 14.02 -16.02 5.70
C MET A 101 13.39 -14.88 4.92
N LEU A 102 13.32 -14.99 3.59
CA LEU A 102 12.69 -13.98 2.74
C LEU A 102 11.23 -13.74 3.12
N GLY A 103 10.49 -14.79 3.50
CA GLY A 103 9.10 -14.69 3.94
C GLY A 103 8.93 -13.87 5.22
N ASP A 104 9.92 -13.85 6.11
CA ASP A 104 9.84 -13.03 7.34
C ASP A 104 9.88 -11.52 7.02
N LEU A 105 10.52 -11.17 5.90
CA LEU A 105 10.84 -9.80 5.51
C LEU A 105 9.95 -9.29 4.38
N GLN A 106 8.94 -10.06 3.97
CA GLN A 106 8.13 -9.75 2.80
C GLN A 106 7.35 -8.43 2.96
N ASP A 107 6.91 -8.14 4.17
CA ASP A 107 6.14 -6.93 4.52
C ASP A 107 7.08 -5.82 5.04
N ALA A 108 8.20 -6.21 5.65
CA ALA A 108 9.20 -5.28 6.17
C ALA A 108 10.01 -4.62 5.04
N PHE A 109 10.71 -5.40 4.23
CA PHE A 109 11.64 -4.90 3.21
C PHE A 109 11.18 -5.14 1.77
N GLY A 110 10.24 -6.05 1.53
CA GLY A 110 9.78 -6.37 0.17
C GLY A 110 10.80 -7.17 -0.65
N LEU A 111 11.70 -7.93 0.00
CA LEU A 111 12.84 -8.58 -0.68
C LEU A 111 12.44 -9.56 -1.79
N GLN A 112 11.22 -10.11 -1.74
CA GLN A 112 10.67 -11.04 -2.73
C GLN A 112 10.55 -10.46 -4.13
N THR A 113 10.50 -9.13 -4.27
CA THR A 113 10.41 -8.47 -5.58
C THR A 113 11.77 -8.35 -6.29
N PHE A 114 12.88 -8.60 -5.58
CA PHE A 114 14.21 -8.62 -6.20
C PHE A 114 14.34 -9.76 -7.19
N ASN A 115 15.26 -9.59 -8.13
CA ASN A 115 15.79 -10.64 -8.99
C ASN A 115 17.34 -10.62 -8.95
N LEU A 116 17.99 -11.70 -9.37
CA LEU A 116 19.46 -11.81 -9.31
C LEU A 116 20.17 -10.76 -10.16
N GLY A 117 19.54 -10.26 -11.23
CA GLY A 117 20.07 -9.22 -12.09
C GLY A 117 20.18 -7.88 -11.38
N THR A 118 19.13 -7.46 -10.68
CA THR A 118 19.13 -6.25 -9.84
C THR A 118 20.14 -6.39 -8.70
N ILE A 119 20.18 -7.55 -8.03
CA ILE A 119 21.17 -7.80 -6.97
C ILE A 119 22.59 -7.70 -7.52
N ALA A 120 22.85 -8.31 -8.68
CA ALA A 120 24.15 -8.25 -9.36
C ALA A 120 24.55 -6.82 -9.71
N GLN A 121 23.61 -6.00 -10.19
CA GLN A 121 23.85 -4.60 -10.49
C GLN A 121 24.22 -3.79 -9.24
N LEU A 122 23.53 -4.01 -8.13
CA LEU A 122 23.76 -3.28 -6.87
C LEU A 122 25.06 -3.69 -6.17
N THR A 123 25.48 -4.95 -6.33
CA THR A 123 26.62 -5.53 -5.60
C THR A 123 27.88 -5.71 -6.44
N GLY A 124 27.80 -5.47 -7.76
CA GLY A 124 28.90 -5.73 -8.69
C GLY A 124 29.16 -7.22 -8.95
N LEU A 125 28.20 -8.08 -8.63
CA LEU A 125 28.35 -9.53 -8.68
C LEU A 125 28.27 -10.06 -10.12
N ASN A 126 29.25 -10.86 -10.52
CA ASN A 126 29.29 -11.47 -11.85
C ASN A 126 28.57 -12.82 -11.87
N LEU A 127 27.31 -12.82 -12.32
CA LEU A 127 26.47 -14.02 -12.36
C LEU A 127 27.05 -15.18 -13.19
N ASN A 128 27.87 -14.90 -14.20
CA ASN A 128 28.53 -15.96 -14.99
C ASN A 128 29.59 -16.72 -14.17
N GLY A 129 30.16 -16.08 -13.16
CA GLY A 129 31.18 -16.68 -12.28
C GLY A 129 30.59 -17.43 -11.09
N ILE A 130 29.27 -17.45 -10.94
CA ILE A 130 28.60 -18.09 -9.81
C ILE A 130 27.82 -19.31 -10.27
N SER A 131 28.09 -20.41 -9.58
CA SER A 131 27.45 -21.70 -9.79
C SER A 131 26.00 -21.70 -9.29
N LEU A 132 25.10 -22.42 -9.98
CA LEU A 132 23.73 -22.68 -9.53
C LEU A 132 23.68 -23.42 -8.18
N ALA A 133 24.71 -24.19 -7.83
CA ALA A 133 24.79 -24.84 -6.52
C ALA A 133 24.85 -23.83 -5.35
N ASN A 134 25.28 -22.59 -5.62
CA ASN A 134 25.30 -21.52 -4.62
C ASN A 134 23.95 -20.78 -4.49
N PHE A 135 22.91 -21.25 -5.18
CA PHE A 135 21.56 -20.71 -5.06
C PHE A 135 20.56 -21.85 -4.78
N PRO A 136 20.48 -22.36 -3.53
CA PRO A 136 19.73 -23.58 -3.19
C PRO A 136 18.24 -23.56 -3.59
N LEU A 137 17.62 -22.39 -3.68
CA LEU A 137 16.23 -22.24 -4.16
C LEU A 137 16.02 -22.82 -5.56
N ILE A 138 17.05 -22.77 -6.43
CA ILE A 138 16.92 -23.31 -7.79
C ILE A 138 16.84 -24.83 -7.81
N ALA A 139 17.50 -25.51 -6.87
CA ALA A 139 17.48 -26.96 -6.74
C ALA A 139 16.09 -27.48 -6.33
N GLN A 140 15.25 -26.63 -5.73
CA GLN A 140 13.87 -26.95 -5.34
C GLN A 140 12.89 -26.82 -6.52
N GLN A 141 13.31 -26.23 -7.64
CA GLN A 141 12.43 -26.07 -8.80
C GLN A 141 12.36 -27.37 -9.59
N THR A 142 11.16 -27.71 -10.01
CA THR A 142 10.88 -28.70 -11.05
C THR A 142 10.86 -28.04 -12.43
N LEU A 143 10.91 -28.83 -13.50
CA LEU A 143 10.72 -28.32 -14.86
C LEU A 143 9.40 -27.51 -14.97
N ALA A 144 8.31 -28.01 -14.39
CA ALA A 144 7.01 -27.33 -14.42
C ALA A 144 7.02 -26.00 -13.66
N SER A 145 7.50 -25.99 -12.41
CA SER A 145 7.55 -24.76 -11.60
C SER A 145 8.52 -23.74 -12.18
N LEU A 146 9.64 -24.16 -12.76
CA LEU A 146 10.59 -23.27 -13.42
C LEU A 146 10.00 -22.61 -14.67
N VAL A 147 9.28 -23.36 -15.52
CA VAL A 147 8.62 -22.79 -16.71
C VAL A 147 7.48 -21.84 -16.31
N ALA A 148 6.75 -22.15 -15.23
CA ALA A 148 5.74 -21.25 -14.68
C ALA A 148 6.36 -19.95 -14.13
N ALA A 149 7.49 -20.06 -13.40
CA ALA A 149 8.19 -18.92 -12.84
C ALA A 149 8.84 -18.03 -13.91
N ILE A 150 9.28 -18.63 -15.03
CA ILE A 150 10.02 -17.98 -16.11
C ILE A 150 9.26 -18.15 -17.45
N PRO A 151 8.22 -17.34 -17.72
CA PRO A 151 7.35 -17.54 -18.89
C PRO A 151 8.07 -17.55 -20.24
N GLN A 152 9.20 -16.85 -20.37
CA GLN A 152 10.01 -16.85 -21.60
C GLN A 152 10.65 -18.20 -21.94
N LEU A 153 10.71 -19.14 -20.99
CA LEU A 153 11.13 -20.52 -21.25
C LEU A 153 10.05 -21.29 -22.01
N ALA A 154 8.76 -20.99 -21.83
CA ALA A 154 7.64 -21.75 -22.38
C ALA A 154 7.73 -21.95 -23.91
N GLN A 155 8.26 -20.96 -24.63
CA GLN A 155 8.39 -20.95 -26.09
C GLN A 155 9.75 -21.49 -26.59
N ARG A 156 10.71 -21.74 -25.69
CA ARG A 156 11.98 -22.35 -26.07
C ARG A 156 11.81 -23.84 -26.23
N THR A 157 12.60 -24.44 -27.11
CA THR A 157 12.67 -25.90 -27.22
C THR A 157 13.68 -26.47 -26.22
N LEU A 158 13.57 -27.76 -25.91
CA LEU A 158 14.51 -28.45 -25.01
C LEU A 158 15.97 -28.29 -25.45
N ASP A 159 16.26 -28.39 -26.75
CA ASP A 159 17.61 -28.22 -27.30
C ASP A 159 18.20 -26.81 -27.12
N GLN A 160 17.35 -25.80 -26.92
CA GLN A 160 17.79 -24.41 -26.73
C GLN A 160 18.20 -24.10 -25.29
N VAL A 161 17.97 -25.02 -24.36
CA VAL A 161 18.29 -24.85 -22.93
C VAL A 161 19.07 -26.06 -22.42
N PRO A 162 20.41 -26.06 -22.56
CA PRO A 162 21.26 -27.24 -22.30
C PRO A 162 21.07 -27.88 -20.93
N ILE A 163 20.94 -27.08 -19.86
CA ILE A 163 20.72 -27.60 -18.50
C ILE A 163 19.40 -28.39 -18.38
N LEU A 164 18.33 -27.95 -19.05
CA LEU A 164 17.06 -28.68 -19.02
C LEU A 164 17.10 -29.93 -19.89
N LYS A 165 17.87 -29.91 -20.98
CA LYS A 165 18.17 -31.11 -21.76
C LYS A 165 18.93 -32.15 -20.94
N ASP A 166 19.93 -31.72 -20.18
CA ASP A 166 20.70 -32.59 -19.29
C ASP A 166 19.81 -33.16 -18.19
N LEU A 167 18.91 -32.35 -17.61
CA LEU A 167 17.92 -32.79 -16.62
C LEU A 167 17.03 -33.91 -17.14
N VAL A 168 16.43 -33.70 -18.32
CA VAL A 168 15.54 -34.68 -18.96
C VAL A 168 16.32 -35.94 -19.31
N SER A 169 17.52 -35.80 -19.88
CA SER A 169 18.40 -36.92 -20.22
C SER A 169 18.73 -37.78 -19.00
N LEU A 170 19.16 -37.16 -17.89
CA LEU A 170 19.53 -37.85 -16.65
C LEU A 170 18.34 -38.64 -16.10
N ASN A 171 17.18 -37.98 -15.97
CA ASN A 171 16.02 -38.60 -15.37
C ASN A 171 15.43 -39.72 -16.25
N LEU A 172 15.39 -39.55 -17.58
CA LEU A 172 14.96 -40.62 -18.49
C LEU A 172 15.85 -41.87 -18.40
N ASN A 173 17.17 -41.69 -18.27
CA ASN A 173 18.13 -42.80 -18.12
C ASN A 173 17.96 -43.55 -16.79
N ASN A 174 17.40 -42.89 -15.77
CA ASN A 174 17.17 -43.46 -14.44
C ASN A 174 15.76 -44.06 -14.26
N LEU A 175 14.88 -43.99 -15.27
CA LEU A 175 13.54 -44.58 -15.20
C LEU A 175 13.62 -46.11 -15.18
N SER A 176 12.88 -46.72 -14.28
CA SER A 176 12.75 -48.17 -14.25
C SER A 176 11.90 -48.68 -15.44
N PRO A 177 12.15 -49.91 -15.93
CA PRO A 177 11.30 -50.52 -16.97
C PRO A 177 9.81 -50.59 -16.59
N SER A 178 9.49 -50.66 -15.29
CA SER A 178 8.10 -50.65 -14.79
C SER A 178 7.45 -49.27 -14.84
N ALA A 179 8.20 -48.18 -14.63
CA ALA A 179 7.69 -46.82 -14.78
C ALA A 179 7.32 -46.52 -16.24
N LEU A 180 8.13 -46.99 -17.20
CA LEU A 180 7.85 -46.87 -18.64
C LEU A 180 6.58 -47.63 -19.06
N SER A 181 6.37 -48.82 -18.48
CA SER A 181 5.22 -49.69 -18.78
C SER A 181 3.88 -49.08 -18.32
N ASN A 182 3.87 -48.37 -17.19
CA ASN A 182 2.67 -47.70 -16.65
C ASN A 182 2.27 -46.45 -17.44
N LEU A 183 3.16 -45.91 -18.28
CA LEU A 183 2.91 -44.73 -19.12
C LEU A 183 2.39 -45.08 -20.52
N ALA A 184 2.22 -46.37 -20.84
CA ALA A 184 1.86 -46.85 -22.19
C ALA A 184 2.81 -46.37 -23.32
N LEU A 185 4.06 -46.03 -22.98
CA LEU A 185 5.08 -45.57 -23.93
C LEU A 185 6.12 -46.68 -24.14
N GLN A 186 6.29 -47.14 -25.39
CA GLN A 186 7.20 -48.24 -25.74
C GLN A 186 8.69 -47.84 -25.68
N SER A 187 9.01 -46.55 -25.75
CA SER A 187 10.33 -45.98 -25.46
C SER A 187 10.22 -44.46 -25.32
N LEU A 188 10.91 -43.88 -24.34
CA LEU A 188 11.13 -42.43 -24.21
C LEU A 188 12.59 -42.15 -24.60
N ASN A 189 12.87 -41.80 -25.86
CA ASN A 189 14.23 -41.40 -26.25
C ASN A 189 14.36 -39.87 -26.17
N LEU A 190 15.50 -39.37 -25.71
CA LEU A 190 15.77 -37.92 -25.66
C LEU A 190 15.61 -37.23 -27.02
N SER A 191 15.87 -37.96 -28.12
CA SER A 191 15.67 -37.49 -29.49
C SER A 191 14.23 -37.09 -29.80
N ASP A 192 13.27 -37.63 -29.06
CA ASP A 192 11.84 -37.43 -29.30
C ASP A 192 11.38 -36.06 -28.75
N PHE A 193 12.19 -35.42 -27.90
CA PHE A 193 11.83 -34.19 -27.16
C PHE A 193 12.66 -32.95 -27.53
N GLY A 194 13.76 -33.08 -28.27
CA GLY A 194 14.69 -31.98 -28.52
C GLY A 194 14.04 -30.73 -29.13
N SER A 195 13.07 -30.94 -30.02
CA SER A 195 12.30 -29.88 -30.69
C SER A 195 10.99 -29.50 -29.97
N SER A 196 10.62 -30.21 -28.91
CA SER A 196 9.41 -29.93 -28.15
C SER A 196 9.54 -28.62 -27.37
N PRO A 197 8.53 -27.74 -27.40
CA PRO A 197 8.46 -26.57 -26.53
C PRO A 197 8.49 -26.98 -25.05
N LEU A 198 9.21 -26.21 -24.22
CA LEU A 198 9.27 -26.49 -22.79
C LEU A 198 7.92 -26.37 -22.09
N SER A 199 6.97 -25.59 -22.64
CA SER A 199 5.58 -25.57 -22.17
C SER A 199 4.89 -26.93 -22.26
N GLU A 200 5.10 -27.68 -23.33
CA GLU A 200 4.53 -29.02 -23.50
C GLU A 200 5.13 -29.98 -22.46
N LEU A 201 6.47 -29.97 -22.33
CA LEU A 201 7.18 -30.82 -21.37
C LEU A 201 6.83 -30.48 -19.91
N ALA A 202 6.63 -29.21 -19.60
CA ALA A 202 6.23 -28.74 -18.27
C ALA A 202 4.84 -29.23 -17.85
N THR A 203 3.91 -29.35 -18.80
CA THR A 203 2.55 -29.87 -18.51
C THR A 203 2.49 -31.40 -18.47
N ASN A 204 3.57 -32.09 -18.86
CA ASN A 204 3.62 -33.55 -18.79
C ASN A 204 3.72 -34.00 -17.32
N GLY A 205 2.83 -34.90 -16.90
CA GLY A 205 2.74 -35.37 -15.51
C GLY A 205 3.98 -36.08 -14.97
N LEU A 206 4.87 -36.59 -15.84
CA LEU A 206 6.17 -37.14 -15.45
C LEU A 206 7.28 -36.09 -15.63
N LEU A 207 7.49 -35.62 -16.87
CA LEU A 207 8.66 -34.78 -17.20
C LEU A 207 8.64 -33.44 -16.46
N GLY A 208 7.45 -32.86 -16.28
CA GLY A 208 7.27 -31.62 -15.52
C GLY A 208 7.70 -31.73 -14.06
N GLN A 209 7.76 -32.94 -13.49
CA GLN A 209 8.14 -33.18 -12.10
C GLN A 209 9.64 -33.40 -11.89
N PHE A 210 10.45 -33.46 -12.96
CA PHE A 210 11.89 -33.61 -12.83
C PHE A 210 12.48 -32.40 -12.11
N SER A 211 13.26 -32.66 -11.05
CA SER A 211 13.78 -31.65 -10.15
C SER A 211 15.17 -31.22 -10.60
N LEU A 212 15.44 -29.92 -10.61
CA LEU A 212 16.78 -29.40 -10.89
C LEU A 212 17.80 -29.88 -9.84
N GLY A 213 17.35 -30.25 -8.64
CA GLY A 213 18.18 -30.87 -7.62
C GLY A 213 18.77 -32.24 -7.98
N ASP A 214 18.25 -32.90 -9.02
CA ASP A 214 18.81 -34.17 -9.53
C ASP A 214 20.15 -33.95 -10.26
N LEU A 215 20.39 -32.73 -10.75
CA LEU A 215 21.61 -32.37 -11.47
C LEU A 215 22.75 -32.01 -10.51
N ASN A 216 23.98 -32.23 -10.98
CA ASN A 216 25.14 -31.59 -10.37
C ASN A 216 25.19 -30.11 -10.76
N LEU A 217 24.46 -29.27 -10.02
CA LEU A 217 24.35 -27.82 -10.26
C LEU A 217 25.69 -27.07 -10.18
N SER A 218 26.75 -27.69 -9.66
CA SER A 218 28.09 -27.08 -9.64
C SER A 218 28.68 -26.84 -11.03
N GLN A 219 28.16 -27.51 -12.06
CA GLN A 219 28.64 -27.44 -13.44
C GLN A 219 28.02 -26.30 -14.25
N TYR A 220 27.03 -25.60 -13.70
CA TYR A 220 26.24 -24.61 -14.41
C TYR A 220 26.31 -23.26 -13.70
N SER A 221 26.47 -22.17 -14.45
CA SER A 221 26.40 -20.81 -13.92
C SER A 221 24.95 -20.37 -13.69
N LEU A 222 24.74 -19.31 -12.89
CA LEU A 222 23.41 -18.70 -12.70
C LEU A 222 22.77 -18.21 -14.02
N THR A 223 23.58 -18.01 -15.07
CA THR A 223 23.13 -17.62 -16.42
C THR A 223 22.78 -18.79 -17.33
N ALA A 224 23.01 -20.04 -16.90
CA ALA A 224 22.71 -21.23 -17.68
C ALA A 224 21.19 -21.44 -17.93
N ILE A 225 20.34 -20.84 -17.10
CA ILE A 225 18.88 -20.83 -17.27
C ILE A 225 18.48 -19.46 -17.86
N PRO A 226 18.05 -19.40 -19.13
CA PRO A 226 17.68 -18.14 -19.75
C PRO A 226 16.60 -17.38 -18.98
N GLY A 227 16.96 -16.19 -18.51
CA GLY A 227 16.05 -15.26 -17.87
C GLY A 227 15.74 -15.52 -16.38
N LEU A 228 16.44 -16.50 -15.77
CA LEU A 228 16.43 -16.67 -14.31
C LEU A 228 16.86 -15.39 -13.59
N ALA A 229 17.87 -14.69 -14.13
CA ALA A 229 18.39 -13.48 -13.50
C ALA A 229 17.35 -12.34 -13.43
N GLN A 230 16.35 -12.32 -14.30
CA GLN A 230 15.31 -11.29 -14.39
C GLN A 230 14.02 -11.71 -13.66
N THR A 231 13.96 -12.94 -13.18
CA THR A 231 12.78 -13.50 -12.53
C THR A 231 12.75 -13.05 -11.08
N PRO A 232 11.65 -12.40 -10.61
CA PRO A 232 11.49 -12.07 -9.21
C PRO A 232 11.60 -13.32 -8.32
N LEU A 233 12.22 -13.19 -7.15
CA LEU A 233 12.37 -14.28 -6.19
C LEU A 233 10.99 -14.85 -5.81
N ALA A 234 9.98 -13.99 -5.69
CA ALA A 234 8.59 -14.36 -5.38
C ALA A 234 7.96 -15.37 -6.37
N ASN A 235 8.48 -15.45 -7.60
CA ASN A 235 7.96 -16.34 -8.63
C ASN A 235 8.50 -17.77 -8.48
N LEU A 236 9.61 -17.97 -7.77
CA LEU A 236 10.21 -19.28 -7.57
C LEU A 236 9.50 -20.01 -6.44
N GLN A 237 9.16 -21.27 -6.65
CA GLN A 237 8.46 -22.07 -5.65
C GLN A 237 9.32 -22.23 -4.39
N GLY A 238 8.75 -21.99 -3.21
CA GLY A 238 9.47 -22.11 -1.94
C GLY A 238 10.42 -20.95 -1.63
N TRP A 239 10.25 -19.79 -2.28
CA TRP A 239 11.09 -18.63 -1.99
C TRP A 239 10.99 -18.17 -0.53
N GLN A 240 9.82 -18.29 0.11
CA GLN A 240 9.57 -17.79 1.46
C GLN A 240 10.49 -18.41 2.52
N GLN A 241 10.84 -19.70 2.37
CA GLN A 241 11.71 -20.44 3.30
C GLN A 241 13.21 -20.29 2.98
N THR A 242 13.56 -19.50 1.96
CA THR A 242 14.95 -19.25 1.59
C THR A 242 15.54 -18.24 2.56
N PHE A 243 16.69 -18.56 3.16
CA PHE A 243 17.41 -17.60 4.00
C PHE A 243 18.00 -16.47 3.16
N VAL A 244 18.09 -15.27 3.71
CA VAL A 244 18.67 -14.11 3.01
C VAL A 244 20.07 -14.44 2.45
N GLY A 245 20.91 -15.08 3.25
CA GLY A 245 22.27 -15.47 2.87
C GLY A 245 22.36 -16.60 1.84
N GLN A 246 21.25 -17.27 1.52
CA GLN A 246 21.18 -18.29 0.46
C GLN A 246 20.90 -17.69 -0.92
N VAL A 247 20.53 -16.41 -1.00
CA VAL A 247 20.37 -15.70 -2.28
C VAL A 247 21.70 -15.03 -2.63
N PRO A 248 22.36 -15.39 -3.76
CA PRO A 248 23.64 -14.83 -4.13
C PRO A 248 23.63 -13.29 -4.19
N GLY A 249 24.46 -12.66 -3.37
CA GLY A 249 24.60 -11.20 -3.33
C GLY A 249 23.60 -10.47 -2.44
N LEU A 250 22.50 -11.09 -1.99
CA LEU A 250 21.42 -10.36 -1.34
C LEU A 250 21.85 -9.75 0.00
N SER A 251 22.67 -10.46 0.79
CA SER A 251 23.19 -9.94 2.06
C SER A 251 24.07 -8.70 1.90
N GLN A 252 24.58 -8.42 0.69
CA GLN A 252 25.43 -7.28 0.36
C GLN A 252 24.65 -6.11 -0.23
N VAL A 253 23.34 -6.24 -0.45
CA VAL A 253 22.51 -5.14 -0.94
C VAL A 253 22.29 -4.13 0.18
N PRO A 254 22.56 -2.82 -0.06
CA PRO A 254 22.27 -1.77 0.90
C PRO A 254 20.78 -1.67 1.25
N PHE A 255 20.47 -1.41 2.51
CA PHE A 255 19.09 -1.29 3.00
C PHE A 255 18.34 -0.15 2.31
N ALA A 256 19.03 0.94 1.92
CA ALA A 256 18.46 2.02 1.13
C ALA A 256 17.95 1.61 -0.26
N ALA A 257 18.42 0.47 -0.79
CA ALA A 257 18.00 -0.04 -2.10
C ALA A 257 16.82 -1.01 -2.02
N PHE A 258 16.35 -1.35 -0.82
CA PHE A 258 15.18 -2.22 -0.66
C PHE A 258 13.88 -1.48 -1.05
N PRO A 259 12.88 -2.19 -1.63
CA PRO A 259 11.59 -1.61 -1.99
C PRO A 259 10.95 -0.84 -0.84
N ASN A 260 10.99 -1.43 0.36
CA ASN A 260 10.57 -0.81 1.60
C ASN A 260 11.81 -0.51 2.44
N ALA A 261 12.66 0.39 1.95
CA ALA A 261 13.84 0.82 2.70
C ALA A 261 13.41 1.33 4.10
N PRO A 262 14.24 1.11 5.15
CA PRO A 262 14.04 1.78 6.43
C PRO A 262 13.83 3.26 6.17
N THR A 263 12.81 3.85 6.78
CA THR A 263 12.47 5.24 6.50
C THR A 263 13.65 6.11 6.88
N ALA A 264 14.40 6.58 5.88
CA ALA A 264 15.39 7.65 5.96
C ALA A 264 14.69 9.01 6.12
N GLY A 265 13.56 9.04 6.82
CA GLY A 265 12.93 10.27 7.26
C GLY A 265 13.84 10.86 8.31
N TYR A 266 14.68 11.81 7.90
CA TYR A 266 15.61 12.58 8.73
C TYR A 266 14.96 13.38 9.88
N PHE A 267 13.76 13.00 10.36
CA PHE A 267 13.02 13.67 11.43
C PHE A 267 12.14 12.72 12.27
N GLY A 268 12.48 11.43 12.38
CA GLY A 268 12.10 10.69 13.58
C GLY A 268 12.81 11.37 14.75
N PHE A 269 12.07 11.91 15.73
CA PHE A 269 12.65 12.78 16.76
C PHE A 269 13.96 12.17 17.30
N ILE A 270 15.00 12.98 17.32
CA ILE A 270 16.22 12.70 18.07
C ILE A 270 16.03 13.25 19.48
N ALA A 271 16.52 12.51 20.46
CA ALA A 271 16.54 12.94 21.84
C ALA A 271 17.98 12.86 22.36
N ILE A 272 18.21 13.49 23.50
CA ILE A 272 19.49 13.41 24.19
C ILE A 272 19.31 12.48 25.38
N ASP A 273 20.22 11.53 25.57
CA ASP A 273 20.34 10.78 26.83
C ASP A 273 20.72 11.77 27.94
N ASP A 274 19.78 12.18 28.79
CA ASP A 274 20.05 13.14 29.85
C ASP A 274 20.82 12.47 30.98
N VAL A 275 20.26 11.39 31.51
CA VAL A 275 20.78 10.62 32.64
C VAL A 275 20.42 9.15 32.46
N THR A 276 21.40 8.27 32.71
CA THR A 276 21.20 6.81 32.67
C THR A 276 20.93 6.26 34.07
N TYR A 277 19.87 5.47 34.22
CA TYR A 277 19.44 4.93 35.51
C TYR A 277 19.42 3.40 35.57
N GLY A 278 19.96 2.87 36.66
CA GLY A 278 19.92 1.44 36.98
C GLY A 278 18.60 1.02 37.65
N PRO A 279 18.44 -0.29 37.91
CA PRO A 279 17.20 -0.87 38.39
C PRO A 279 16.82 -0.50 39.84
N MET A 280 17.70 0.13 40.63
CA MET A 280 17.49 0.32 42.08
C MET A 280 16.91 1.69 42.48
N GLU A 281 16.87 2.67 41.59
CA GLU A 281 16.43 4.03 41.92
C GLU A 281 14.90 4.18 42.12
N HIS A 282 14.11 3.19 41.71
CA HIS A 282 12.65 3.26 41.65
C HIS A 282 11.93 2.99 42.99
N ARG A 283 12.32 3.66 44.09
CA ARG A 283 11.72 3.38 45.42
C ARG A 283 10.53 4.25 45.83
N SER A 284 10.15 5.30 45.10
CA SER A 284 9.11 6.22 45.58
C SER A 284 8.31 7.03 44.55
N THR A 285 8.62 6.96 43.26
CA THR A 285 7.87 7.69 42.21
C THR A 285 7.54 6.74 41.05
N PRO A 286 6.27 6.66 40.59
CA PRO A 286 5.92 5.95 39.36
C PRO A 286 6.68 6.52 38.15
N THR A 287 6.93 5.69 37.13
CA THR A 287 7.32 6.17 35.79
C THR A 287 6.22 7.15 35.35
N GLN A 288 6.56 8.41 35.09
CA GLN A 288 5.55 9.45 34.81
C GLN A 288 5.38 9.66 33.29
N ARG A 289 6.41 9.34 32.50
CA ARG A 289 6.49 9.68 31.07
C ARG A 289 7.24 8.62 30.26
N SER A 290 6.83 7.35 30.35
CA SER A 290 7.37 6.29 29.49
C SER A 290 7.15 6.60 28.01
N ILE A 291 8.17 6.37 27.18
CA ILE A 291 8.11 6.44 25.72
C ILE A 291 8.44 5.11 25.06
N THR A 292 8.27 4.00 25.76
CA THR A 292 8.57 2.66 25.25
C THR A 292 7.37 1.73 25.41
N GLY A 293 7.28 0.71 24.57
CA GLY A 293 6.21 -0.27 24.62
C GLY A 293 6.25 -1.17 23.40
N SER A 294 5.10 -1.42 22.79
CA SER A 294 4.95 -2.12 21.50
C SER A 294 3.91 -1.40 20.64
N ASP A 295 3.82 -1.78 19.38
CA ASP A 295 2.72 -1.34 18.50
C ASP A 295 1.36 -1.90 18.93
N LYS A 296 1.32 -2.93 19.79
CA LYS A 296 0.09 -3.51 20.35
C LYS A 296 -0.45 -2.76 21.57
N VAL A 297 0.43 -2.38 22.51
CA VAL A 297 0.03 -1.73 23.77
C VAL A 297 0.32 -0.23 23.81
N GLY A 298 0.83 0.31 22.71
CA GLY A 298 1.31 1.69 22.61
C GLY A 298 2.71 1.86 23.19
N PHE A 299 3.32 3.00 22.86
CA PHE A 299 4.68 3.37 23.26
C PHE A 299 4.73 4.25 24.51
N ASN A 300 3.78 4.10 25.43
CA ASN A 300 3.73 4.80 26.72
C ASN A 300 3.54 3.83 27.89
N TYR A 301 4.00 2.58 27.71
CA TYR A 301 3.76 1.50 28.64
C TYR A 301 4.61 1.69 29.90
N GLN A 302 3.95 1.74 31.06
CA GLN A 302 4.59 2.08 32.32
C GLN A 302 5.42 0.92 32.87
N CYS A 303 6.37 1.23 33.75
CA CYS A 303 7.15 0.18 34.42
C CYS A 303 6.23 -0.65 35.35
N ALA A 304 6.19 -1.96 35.13
CA ALA A 304 5.43 -2.93 35.91
C ALA A 304 6.31 -3.76 36.86
N GLN A 305 7.64 -3.55 36.86
CA GLN A 305 8.57 -4.31 37.69
C GLN A 305 8.50 -3.89 39.16
N SER A 306 8.37 -4.86 40.07
CA SER A 306 8.23 -4.62 41.52
C SER A 306 9.44 -3.95 42.17
N ARG A 307 10.62 -4.06 41.55
CA ARG A 307 11.87 -3.41 41.99
C ARG A 307 12.22 -2.17 41.17
N GLY A 308 11.36 -1.76 40.24
CA GLY A 308 11.67 -0.73 39.28
C GLY A 308 12.28 -1.27 37.99
N CYS A 309 12.28 -0.42 36.97
CA CYS A 309 12.92 -0.68 35.69
C CYS A 309 14.18 0.17 35.57
N ALA A 310 15.19 -0.35 34.87
CA ALA A 310 16.28 0.47 34.37
C ALA A 310 15.78 1.25 33.15
N TYR A 311 16.24 2.48 32.98
CA TYR A 311 15.81 3.35 31.89
C TYR A 311 16.86 4.42 31.62
N LEU A 312 16.77 5.05 30.46
CA LEU A 312 17.41 6.34 30.20
C LEU A 312 16.36 7.44 30.23
N GLU A 313 16.69 8.55 30.86
CA GLU A 313 15.91 9.78 30.83
C GLU A 313 16.32 10.61 29.62
N LEU A 314 15.34 11.23 28.97
CA LEU A 314 15.53 12.00 27.76
C LEU A 314 15.48 13.50 28.01
N ASN A 315 16.21 14.23 27.17
CA ASN A 315 16.11 15.67 27.05
C ASN A 315 15.76 16.09 25.62
N SER A 316 15.16 17.27 25.48
CA SER A 316 14.93 17.91 24.19
C SER A 316 16.28 18.22 23.52
N PRO A 317 16.40 18.07 22.19
CA PRO A 317 17.59 18.44 21.43
C PRO A 317 17.79 19.97 21.32
N ALA A 318 17.38 20.75 22.31
CA ALA A 318 17.51 22.22 22.31
C ALA A 318 18.98 22.69 22.16
N SER A 319 19.94 21.88 22.60
CA SER A 319 21.38 22.09 22.40
C SER A 319 21.83 21.91 20.94
N LEU A 320 21.00 21.33 20.07
CA LEU A 320 21.21 21.19 18.61
C LEU A 320 20.53 22.31 17.81
N GLY A 321 20.03 23.37 18.46
CA GLY A 321 19.44 24.55 17.81
C GLY A 321 17.95 24.42 17.46
N VAL A 322 17.26 23.38 17.97
CA VAL A 322 15.81 23.21 17.83
C VAL A 322 15.10 23.96 18.96
N ALA A 323 14.30 24.97 18.66
CA ALA A 323 13.61 25.75 19.70
C ALA A 323 12.44 24.96 20.35
N GLY A 324 12.45 24.81 21.67
CA GLY A 324 11.35 24.23 22.46
C GLY A 324 11.60 22.80 22.98
N ASP A 325 10.51 22.09 23.32
CA ASP A 325 10.50 20.64 23.63
C ASP A 325 9.56 19.91 22.64
N PRO A 326 9.95 19.80 21.36
CA PRO A 326 9.12 19.16 20.34
C PRO A 326 8.93 17.68 20.73
N GLY A 327 7.68 17.28 20.97
CA GLY A 327 7.36 15.92 21.39
C GLY A 327 7.36 15.67 22.90
N GLY A 328 7.62 16.70 23.72
CA GLY A 328 7.58 16.54 25.17
C GLY A 328 8.66 15.58 25.69
N LEU A 329 9.84 15.57 25.10
CA LEU A 329 10.88 14.58 25.40
C LEU A 329 11.63 14.87 26.70
N HIS A 330 11.57 16.10 27.20
CA HIS A 330 12.23 16.43 28.46
C HIS A 330 11.66 15.63 29.64
N GLY A 331 12.48 14.84 30.31
CA GLY A 331 12.07 13.92 31.39
C GLY A 331 11.28 12.70 30.90
N ALA A 332 11.26 12.42 29.60
CA ALA A 332 10.69 11.20 29.06
C ALA A 332 11.61 10.00 29.33
N GLN A 333 11.05 8.80 29.50
CA GLN A 333 11.79 7.64 29.99
C GLN A 333 11.72 6.49 28.97
N TRP A 334 12.87 6.05 28.47
CA TRP A 334 12.97 4.83 27.66
C TRP A 334 13.41 3.67 28.55
N ILE A 335 12.46 2.80 28.87
CA ILE A 335 12.67 1.64 29.74
C ILE A 335 13.44 0.53 29.02
N LYS A 336 14.37 -0.13 29.74
CA LYS A 336 15.12 -1.31 29.30
C LYS A 336 14.18 -2.46 28.95
N GLY A 337 14.30 -2.97 27.73
CA GLY A 337 13.54 -4.12 27.25
C GLY A 337 14.23 -5.45 27.52
N GLY A 338 13.43 -6.50 27.71
CA GLY A 338 13.92 -7.87 27.81
C GLY A 338 13.59 -8.52 29.15
N THR A 339 14.29 -9.61 29.44
CA THR A 339 14.12 -10.38 30.67
C THR A 339 15.26 -10.13 31.66
N GLY A 340 14.96 -10.05 32.95
CA GLY A 340 15.98 -9.89 34.00
C GLY A 340 15.74 -8.66 34.87
N GLN A 341 16.69 -8.35 35.75
CA GLN A 341 16.55 -7.25 36.69
C GLN A 341 16.43 -5.90 35.97
N GLY A 342 15.35 -5.18 36.23
CA GLY A 342 15.08 -3.87 35.64
C GLY A 342 14.66 -3.87 34.18
N ALA A 343 14.57 -5.04 33.54
CA ALA A 343 14.12 -5.16 32.16
C ALA A 343 12.62 -5.48 32.10
N GLN A 344 11.97 -5.08 31.03
CA GLN A 344 10.54 -5.26 30.85
C GLN A 344 10.18 -5.89 29.51
N MET A 345 9.32 -6.91 29.58
CA MET A 345 8.55 -7.44 28.47
C MET A 345 7.17 -6.80 28.45
N VAL A 346 6.60 -6.64 27.27
CA VAL A 346 5.25 -6.10 27.05
C VAL A 346 4.48 -7.00 26.07
N PRO A 347 3.13 -7.01 26.11
CA PRO A 347 2.35 -7.68 25.10
C PRO A 347 2.69 -7.15 23.70
N GLY A 348 2.88 -8.05 22.74
CA GLY A 348 3.22 -7.74 21.35
C GLY A 348 2.55 -8.69 20.38
N GLY A 349 2.80 -8.49 19.08
CA GLY A 349 2.27 -9.31 17.99
C GLY A 349 0.76 -9.21 17.77
N HIS A 350 0.31 -9.61 16.59
CA HIS A 350 -1.06 -9.47 16.09
C HIS A 350 -1.55 -10.77 15.45
N GLY A 351 -2.87 -10.96 15.41
CA GLY A 351 -3.48 -12.12 14.78
C GLY A 351 -3.06 -13.46 15.39
N ILE A 352 -3.08 -14.52 14.56
CA ILE A 352 -2.74 -15.89 14.96
C ILE A 352 -1.26 -16.01 15.34
N LEU A 353 -0.38 -15.29 14.64
CA LEU A 353 1.06 -15.25 14.95
C LEU A 353 1.37 -14.48 16.24
N GLY A 354 0.44 -13.66 16.73
CA GLY A 354 0.60 -12.85 17.93
C GLY A 354 0.77 -13.65 19.23
N VAL A 355 0.55 -14.96 19.22
CA VAL A 355 0.78 -15.84 20.39
C VAL A 355 2.22 -16.37 20.48
N ILE A 356 3.01 -16.20 19.42
CA ILE A 356 4.41 -16.62 19.39
C ILE A 356 5.19 -15.88 20.46
N ASN A 357 6.18 -16.55 21.07
CA ASN A 357 6.93 -16.04 22.21
C ASN A 357 6.03 -15.67 23.42
N GLY A 358 4.91 -16.37 23.59
CA GLY A 358 3.92 -16.08 24.64
C GLY A 358 3.17 -14.76 24.41
N GLY A 359 3.22 -14.21 23.20
CA GLY A 359 2.66 -12.90 22.86
C GLY A 359 3.37 -11.74 23.56
N GLN A 360 4.64 -11.93 23.92
CA GLN A 360 5.46 -10.93 24.59
C GLN A 360 6.66 -10.54 23.73
N GLU A 361 7.07 -9.29 23.84
CA GLU A 361 8.30 -8.75 23.24
C GLU A 361 9.01 -7.81 24.23
N PRO A 362 10.33 -7.61 24.09
CA PRO A 362 11.04 -6.58 24.84
C PRO A 362 10.42 -5.20 24.58
N THR A 363 10.20 -4.39 25.62
CA THR A 363 9.73 -3.01 25.42
C THR A 363 10.73 -2.20 24.59
N GLY A 364 10.26 -1.41 23.62
CA GLY A 364 11.15 -0.62 22.76
C GLY A 364 10.38 0.40 21.91
N ARG A 365 10.99 0.81 20.78
CA ARG A 365 10.47 1.80 19.83
C ARG A 365 10.68 1.37 18.38
N LEU A 366 9.98 2.02 17.45
CA LEU A 366 10.09 1.81 16.00
C LEU A 366 10.61 3.08 15.29
N PRO A 367 11.82 3.58 15.61
CA PRO A 367 12.30 4.85 15.08
C PRO A 367 12.56 4.86 13.57
N PHE A 368 12.71 3.68 12.95
CA PHE A 368 13.00 3.53 11.52
C PHE A 368 11.88 2.78 10.78
N GLY A 369 10.66 2.86 11.32
CA GLY A 369 9.50 2.12 10.83
C GLY A 369 9.41 0.70 11.41
N PRO A 370 8.44 -0.10 10.94
CA PRO A 370 8.15 -1.43 11.49
C PRO A 370 9.15 -2.51 11.06
N VAL A 371 10.17 -2.17 10.27
CA VAL A 371 11.15 -3.13 9.73
C VAL A 371 11.89 -3.91 10.81
N PHE A 372 12.21 -3.26 11.92
CA PHE A 372 12.73 -3.87 13.14
C PHE A 372 12.46 -2.95 14.33
N LYS A 373 12.46 -3.52 15.54
CA LYS A 373 12.27 -2.79 16.78
C LYS A 373 13.59 -2.47 17.44
N VAL A 374 13.78 -1.22 17.83
CA VAL A 374 14.93 -0.75 18.61
C VAL A 374 14.62 -0.87 20.10
N VAL A 375 15.49 -1.53 20.84
CA VAL A 375 15.30 -1.88 22.26
C VAL A 375 16.52 -1.41 23.04
N LEU A 376 16.30 -0.71 24.16
CA LEU A 376 17.34 -0.45 25.15
C LEU A 376 17.66 -1.78 25.84
N THR A 377 18.81 -2.38 25.53
CA THR A 377 19.20 -3.72 26.01
C THR A 377 20.05 -3.66 27.27
N ASN A 378 20.79 -2.56 27.49
CA ASN A 378 21.56 -2.38 28.72
C ASN A 378 21.69 -0.92 29.14
N THR A 379 21.88 -0.74 30.44
CA THR A 379 22.15 0.54 31.11
C THR A 379 23.30 0.31 32.10
N ASP A 380 24.32 1.15 32.07
CA ASP A 380 25.36 1.22 33.09
C ASP A 380 25.37 2.63 33.69
N GLU A 381 24.66 2.75 34.81
CA GLU A 381 24.54 3.98 35.60
C GLU A 381 25.89 4.50 36.09
N SER A 382 26.89 3.62 36.31
CA SER A 382 28.20 4.05 36.83
C SER A 382 29.06 4.74 35.79
N SER A 383 28.89 4.37 34.52
CA SER A 383 29.60 4.99 33.39
C SER A 383 28.73 5.97 32.60
N GLY A 384 27.43 6.04 32.90
CA GLY A 384 26.45 6.83 32.16
C GLY A 384 26.31 6.34 30.72
N THR A 385 26.30 5.02 30.51
CA THR A 385 26.24 4.44 29.15
C THR A 385 25.04 3.54 28.95
N VAL A 386 24.52 3.54 27.72
CA VAL A 386 23.41 2.70 27.29
C VAL A 386 23.74 1.96 26.02
N THR A 387 23.19 0.76 25.85
CA THR A 387 23.33 -0.03 24.63
C THR A 387 21.96 -0.35 24.05
N PHE A 388 21.85 -0.29 22.73
CA PHE A 388 20.66 -0.64 21.98
C PHE A 388 20.89 -1.88 21.13
N GLY A 389 19.83 -2.67 20.99
CA GLY A 389 19.76 -3.78 20.05
C GLY A 389 18.50 -3.71 19.20
N ILE A 390 18.52 -4.37 18.05
CA ILE A 390 17.37 -4.51 17.17
C ILE A 390 16.79 -5.92 17.21
N TYR A 391 15.48 -6.00 17.04
CA TYR A 391 14.73 -7.25 16.96
C TYR A 391 13.87 -7.25 15.69
N PHE A 392 13.86 -8.36 14.97
CA PHE A 392 12.95 -8.61 13.86
C PHE A 392 11.73 -9.43 14.31
N ARG A 393 10.70 -9.42 13.46
CA ARG A 393 9.48 -10.22 13.61
C ARG A 393 9.12 -10.90 12.29
N VAL A 394 8.21 -11.85 12.35
CA VAL A 394 7.64 -12.52 11.16
C VAL A 394 6.22 -12.02 10.98
N CYS A 395 5.90 -11.55 9.77
CA CYS A 395 4.54 -11.18 9.38
C CYS A 395 4.10 -12.02 8.19
N HIS A 396 2.80 -12.33 8.13
CA HIS A 396 2.22 -13.00 6.99
C HIS A 396 0.86 -12.41 6.64
N HIS A 397 0.88 -11.48 5.68
CA HIS A 397 -0.29 -10.84 5.11
C HIS A 397 -0.52 -11.37 3.69
N GLY A 398 -1.15 -12.56 3.59
CA GLY A 398 -1.50 -13.21 2.33
C GLY A 398 -3.02 -13.30 2.10
N LEU A 399 -3.48 -14.27 1.32
CA LEU A 399 -4.92 -14.60 1.21
C LEU A 399 -5.55 -14.96 2.57
N ILE A 400 -4.73 -15.46 3.49
CA ILE A 400 -5.07 -15.63 4.89
C ILE A 400 -4.12 -14.71 5.66
N ASP A 401 -4.67 -13.72 6.34
CA ASP A 401 -3.90 -12.86 7.23
C ASP A 401 -3.70 -13.56 8.56
N LEU A 402 -2.44 -13.90 8.87
CA LEU A 402 -2.06 -14.54 10.12
C LEU A 402 -1.51 -13.53 11.14
N GLY A 403 -1.41 -12.26 10.75
CA GLY A 403 -0.86 -11.18 11.55
C GLY A 403 0.66 -11.22 11.62
N CYS A 404 1.20 -10.77 12.75
CA CYS A 404 2.64 -10.71 13.00
C CYS A 404 2.98 -11.34 14.34
N THR A 405 4.13 -11.99 14.44
CA THR A 405 4.71 -12.34 15.74
C THR A 405 5.05 -11.07 16.52
N PRO A 406 5.22 -11.14 17.85
CA PRO A 406 5.97 -10.11 18.57
C PRO A 406 7.38 -9.97 17.99
N TYR A 407 8.09 -8.88 18.28
CA TYR A 407 9.51 -8.73 17.95
C TYR A 407 10.37 -9.60 18.88
N PHE A 408 11.02 -10.62 18.31
CA PHE A 408 11.70 -11.65 19.10
C PHE A 408 12.99 -12.20 18.45
N ILE A 409 13.23 -11.93 17.16
CA ILE A 409 14.45 -12.37 16.48
C ILE A 409 15.53 -11.32 16.75
N GLY A 410 16.30 -11.54 17.82
CA GLY A 410 17.33 -10.64 18.31
C GLY A 410 17.79 -11.09 19.72
N PRO A 411 18.50 -10.23 20.47
CA PRO A 411 18.98 -8.91 20.06
C PRO A 411 20.13 -9.01 19.07
N ILE A 412 20.15 -8.10 18.10
CA ILE A 412 21.34 -7.80 17.29
C ILE A 412 21.88 -6.47 17.81
N PRO A 413 23.16 -6.39 18.22
CA PRO A 413 23.78 -5.14 18.64
C PRO A 413 23.58 -4.04 17.59
N TRP A 414 23.23 -2.84 18.03
CA TRP A 414 22.87 -1.73 17.14
C TRP A 414 23.76 -0.49 17.36
N PHE A 415 23.55 0.27 18.42
CA PHE A 415 24.48 1.35 18.79
C PHE A 415 24.50 1.53 20.30
N SER A 416 25.46 2.31 20.78
CA SER A 416 25.52 2.72 22.18
C SER A 416 25.51 4.25 22.27
N ALA A 417 24.97 4.77 23.35
CA ALA A 417 25.05 6.19 23.68
C ALA A 417 25.66 6.36 25.07
N GLN A 418 26.31 7.50 25.28
CA GLN A 418 26.72 7.98 26.59
C GLN A 418 25.80 9.14 26.97
N GLU A 419 25.67 9.43 28.25
CA GLU A 419 25.01 10.64 28.72
C GLU A 419 25.46 11.87 27.91
N LYS A 420 24.46 12.67 27.55
CA LYS A 420 24.48 13.81 26.62
C LYS A 420 24.66 13.45 25.13
N GLY A 421 24.70 12.17 24.79
CA GLY A 421 24.70 11.65 23.42
C GLY A 421 23.31 11.56 22.80
N ILE A 422 23.26 11.38 21.48
CA ILE A 422 22.00 11.32 20.73
C ILE A 422 21.43 9.90 20.74
N VAL A 423 20.10 9.82 20.85
CA VAL A 423 19.33 8.60 20.69
C VAL A 423 18.16 8.80 19.73
N PHE A 424 17.82 7.75 18.98
CA PHE A 424 16.77 7.77 17.97
C PHE A 424 15.46 7.30 18.56
N VAL A 425 14.57 8.23 18.91
CA VAL A 425 13.29 7.87 19.55
C VAL A 425 12.16 7.69 18.55
N GLY A 426 12.27 8.25 17.34
CA GLY A 426 11.15 8.22 16.38
C GLY A 426 10.00 9.13 16.82
N GLU A 427 8.85 9.04 16.16
CA GLU A 427 7.67 9.89 16.47
C GLU A 427 7.25 9.78 17.95
N THR A 428 7.07 10.92 18.63
CA THR A 428 6.87 11.02 20.09
C THR A 428 5.41 10.89 20.51
N PRO A 429 5.10 10.23 21.65
CA PRO A 429 3.73 10.10 22.14
C PRO A 429 3.25 11.41 22.77
N GLY A 430 2.15 11.94 22.24
CA GLY A 430 1.57 13.26 22.56
C GLY A 430 0.43 13.59 21.58
N THR A 431 0.49 12.99 20.40
CA THR A 431 -0.69 12.44 19.73
C THR A 431 -1.29 11.33 20.61
N PRO A 432 -2.63 11.24 20.76
CA PRO A 432 -3.27 10.03 21.26
C PRO A 432 -2.72 8.82 20.50
N PRO A 433 -2.80 7.58 21.04
CA PRO A 433 -2.56 6.41 20.21
C PRO A 433 -3.30 6.66 18.90
N SER A 434 -2.58 6.52 17.77
CA SER A 434 -3.28 6.26 16.53
C SER A 434 -4.24 5.16 16.90
N ASP A 435 -5.53 5.49 16.95
CA ASP A 435 -6.58 4.54 16.77
C ASP A 435 -6.27 3.93 15.40
N ILE A 436 -5.43 2.90 15.41
CA ILE A 436 -5.70 1.72 14.65
C ILE A 436 -6.68 1.01 15.59
N PRO A 437 -8.00 1.17 15.42
CA PRO A 437 -8.82 -0.02 15.63
C PRO A 437 -8.12 -1.09 14.80
N ASP A 438 -7.87 -2.27 15.37
CA ASP A 438 -7.78 -3.47 14.55
C ASP A 438 -8.93 -3.36 13.54
N ILE A 439 -8.65 -2.97 12.29
CA ILE A 439 -9.62 -3.12 11.22
C ILE A 439 -9.48 -4.59 10.89
N PRO A 440 -10.42 -5.45 11.30
CA PRO A 440 -10.39 -6.83 10.88
C PRO A 440 -10.30 -6.85 9.34
N PRO A 441 -9.51 -7.76 8.75
CA PRO A 441 -9.54 -7.92 7.31
C PRO A 441 -11.00 -8.11 6.88
N LEU A 442 -11.38 -7.36 5.86
CA LEU A 442 -12.70 -7.46 5.24
C LEU A 442 -13.03 -8.95 5.03
N PRO A 443 -14.22 -9.42 5.44
CA PRO A 443 -14.65 -10.77 5.11
C PRO A 443 -14.38 -11.01 3.63
N ALA A 444 -13.90 -12.19 3.25
CA ALA A 444 -13.50 -12.46 1.87
C ALA A 444 -14.62 -12.12 0.85
N GLU A 445 -15.88 -12.21 1.26
CA GLU A 445 -17.02 -11.76 0.46
C GLU A 445 -17.06 -10.24 0.26
N VAL A 446 -16.70 -9.43 1.27
CA VAL A 446 -16.64 -7.96 1.19
C VAL A 446 -15.39 -7.49 0.44
N GLN A 447 -14.25 -8.16 0.62
CA GLN A 447 -13.06 -7.90 -0.19
C GLN A 447 -13.32 -8.26 -1.66
N GLN A 448 -13.97 -9.39 -1.94
CA GLN A 448 -14.39 -9.75 -3.30
C GLN A 448 -15.45 -8.80 -3.86
N GLN A 449 -16.36 -8.25 -3.04
CA GLN A 449 -17.29 -7.22 -3.47
C GLN A 449 -16.54 -5.93 -3.84
N ILE A 450 -15.57 -5.50 -3.02
CA ILE A 450 -14.72 -4.33 -3.29
C ILE A 450 -13.89 -4.54 -4.55
N ASP A 451 -13.24 -5.69 -4.71
CA ASP A 451 -12.46 -6.03 -5.91
C ASP A 451 -13.36 -6.16 -7.16
N ALA A 452 -14.57 -6.70 -7.00
CA ALA A 452 -15.58 -6.79 -8.07
C ALA A 452 -16.15 -5.42 -8.43
N LEU A 453 -16.25 -4.48 -7.50
CA LEU A 453 -16.66 -3.09 -7.76
C LEU A 453 -15.55 -2.30 -8.45
N ILE A 454 -14.30 -2.53 -8.06
CA ILE A 454 -13.11 -1.98 -8.73
C ILE A 454 -13.01 -2.52 -10.16
N GLN A 455 -13.28 -3.82 -10.37
CA GLN A 455 -13.35 -4.45 -11.69
C GLN A 455 -14.57 -4.00 -12.52
N ALA A 456 -15.76 -3.89 -11.91
CA ALA A 456 -17.00 -3.51 -12.60
C ALA A 456 -17.04 -2.03 -13.01
N ASN A 457 -16.25 -1.17 -12.36
CA ASN A 457 -16.10 0.24 -12.71
C ASN A 457 -14.79 0.52 -13.49
N LYS A 458 -14.08 -0.51 -13.94
CA LYS A 458 -12.93 -0.35 -14.83
C LYS A 458 -13.45 -0.27 -16.28
N PRO A 459 -13.27 0.85 -17.00
CA PRO A 459 -13.61 0.89 -18.42
C PRO A 459 -12.67 -0.04 -19.19
N ASP A 460 -13.24 -0.91 -20.04
CA ASP A 460 -12.51 -1.92 -20.85
C ASP A 460 -11.48 -1.35 -21.85
N SER A 461 -11.26 -0.03 -21.87
CA SER A 461 -10.28 0.63 -22.72
C SER A 461 -9.22 1.45 -21.98
N LEU A 462 -9.10 1.32 -20.65
CA LEU A 462 -7.99 1.92 -19.90
C LEU A 462 -6.90 0.88 -19.63
N SER A 463 -5.99 0.73 -20.59
CA SER A 463 -4.59 0.39 -20.28
C SER A 463 -4.17 1.21 -19.08
N ALA A 464 -3.52 0.63 -18.06
CA ALA A 464 -3.09 1.35 -16.86
C ALA A 464 -2.38 2.66 -17.24
N VAL A 465 -3.11 3.78 -17.18
CA VAL A 465 -2.54 5.11 -17.33
C VAL A 465 -2.13 5.50 -15.93
N THR A 466 -0.90 5.13 -15.58
CA THR A 466 -0.19 5.79 -14.51
C THR A 466 -0.01 7.25 -14.92
N VAL A 467 -0.31 8.17 -14.00
CA VAL A 467 0.22 9.53 -14.09
C VAL A 467 1.71 9.37 -14.38
N ASP A 468 2.20 9.94 -15.49
CA ASP A 468 3.57 9.71 -15.90
C ASP A 468 4.51 10.05 -14.73
N GLY A 469 5.53 9.22 -14.49
CA GLY A 469 6.43 9.39 -13.35
C GLY A 469 6.97 10.82 -13.17
N PRO A 470 7.27 11.56 -14.25
CA PRO A 470 7.60 12.99 -14.17
C PRO A 470 6.47 13.90 -13.65
N CYS A 471 5.22 13.69 -14.06
CA CYS A 471 4.06 14.44 -13.59
C CYS A 471 3.77 14.13 -12.13
N LEU A 472 3.82 12.85 -11.73
CA LEU A 472 3.68 12.46 -10.33
C LEU A 472 4.77 13.10 -9.48
N ALA A 473 6.03 13.10 -9.93
CA ALA A 473 7.13 13.77 -9.23
C ALA A 473 6.90 15.29 -9.08
N LYS A 474 6.29 15.95 -10.07
CA LYS A 474 5.95 17.38 -9.99
C LYS A 474 4.82 17.64 -9.01
N VAL A 475 3.75 16.84 -9.04
CA VAL A 475 2.66 16.94 -8.06
C VAL A 475 3.21 16.71 -6.64
N MET A 476 4.00 15.65 -6.45
CA MET A 476 4.63 15.30 -5.18
C MET A 476 5.64 16.37 -4.70
N SER A 477 6.21 17.18 -5.59
CA SER A 477 7.10 18.29 -5.20
C SER A 477 6.38 19.47 -4.52
N GLN A 478 5.05 19.53 -4.64
CA GLN A 478 4.24 20.55 -3.96
C GLN A 478 3.82 20.10 -2.56
N VAL A 479 3.92 18.80 -2.27
CA VAL A 479 3.53 18.23 -0.98
C VAL A 479 4.58 18.58 0.08
N PRO A 480 4.19 19.07 1.27
CA PRO A 480 5.11 19.30 2.37
C PRO A 480 5.91 18.03 2.75
N PRO A 481 7.20 18.13 3.08
CA PRO A 481 8.03 16.97 3.42
C PRO A 481 7.48 16.08 4.56
N SER A 482 6.75 16.67 5.52
CA SER A 482 6.08 15.96 6.62
C SER A 482 4.94 15.03 6.15
N GLU A 483 4.45 15.23 4.93
CA GLU A 483 3.27 14.57 4.37
C GLU A 483 3.61 13.66 3.20
N SER A 484 4.83 13.77 2.65
CA SER A 484 5.26 13.08 1.43
C SER A 484 5.11 11.56 1.49
N SER A 485 5.28 10.93 2.66
CA SER A 485 5.08 9.48 2.82
C SER A 485 3.63 9.07 2.62
N ALA A 486 2.70 9.79 3.26
CA ALA A 486 1.27 9.54 3.13
C ALA A 486 0.76 9.91 1.73
N ALA A 487 1.23 11.06 1.21
CA ALA A 487 0.93 11.48 -0.15
C ALA A 487 1.44 10.50 -1.20
N ALA A 488 2.59 9.85 -1.01
CA ALA A 488 3.10 8.86 -1.96
C ALA A 488 2.15 7.66 -2.13
N THR A 489 1.34 7.37 -1.12
CA THR A 489 0.30 6.33 -1.19
C THR A 489 -1.05 6.88 -1.68
N THR A 490 -1.47 8.03 -1.15
CA THR A 490 -2.83 8.57 -1.34
C THR A 490 -2.98 9.37 -2.63
N VAL A 491 -1.97 10.13 -3.06
CA VAL A 491 -2.02 10.93 -4.30
C VAL A 491 -2.25 10.05 -5.53
N PRO A 492 -1.53 8.91 -5.72
CA PRO A 492 -1.84 8.00 -6.83
C PRO A 492 -3.29 7.49 -6.81
N LYS A 493 -3.83 7.16 -5.62
CA LYS A 493 -5.20 6.64 -5.47
C LYS A 493 -6.26 7.70 -5.76
N LEU A 494 -6.05 8.95 -5.34
CA LEU A 494 -6.93 10.07 -5.65
C LEU A 494 -6.93 10.38 -7.16
N LEU A 495 -5.76 10.35 -7.80
CA LEU A 495 -5.66 10.58 -9.25
C LEU A 495 -6.28 9.42 -10.04
N GLU A 496 -6.10 8.18 -9.60
CA GLU A 496 -6.73 7.00 -10.21
C GLU A 496 -8.25 7.03 -10.02
N ALA A 497 -8.74 7.35 -8.82
CA ALA A 497 -10.17 7.51 -8.55
C ALA A 497 -10.77 8.64 -9.38
N ALA A 498 -10.09 9.78 -9.51
CA ALA A 498 -10.51 10.91 -10.34
C ALA A 498 -10.61 10.51 -11.81
N GLN A 499 -9.65 9.74 -12.30
CA GLN A 499 -9.70 9.19 -13.66
C GLN A 499 -10.86 8.22 -13.85
N ARG A 500 -11.08 7.27 -12.92
CA ARG A 500 -12.25 6.36 -12.94
C ARG A 500 -13.55 7.15 -12.92
N ALA A 501 -13.57 8.27 -12.20
CA ALA A 501 -14.71 9.16 -12.07
C ALA A 501 -14.90 10.11 -13.28
N GLY A 502 -14.02 10.06 -14.29
CA GLY A 502 -14.08 10.90 -15.50
C GLY A 502 -13.62 12.34 -15.31
N ILE A 503 -12.94 12.64 -14.21
CA ILE A 503 -12.44 13.97 -13.87
C ILE A 503 -11.11 14.18 -14.58
N THR A 504 -11.14 15.02 -15.62
CA THR A 504 -9.96 15.33 -16.46
C THR A 504 -9.54 16.80 -16.41
N ASP A 505 -10.33 17.66 -15.75
CA ASP A 505 -10.00 19.06 -15.53
C ASP A 505 -8.90 19.17 -14.46
N ARG A 506 -7.74 19.71 -14.85
CA ARG A 506 -6.58 19.89 -13.97
C ARG A 506 -6.90 20.73 -12.73
N ALA A 507 -7.79 21.71 -12.84
CA ALA A 507 -8.19 22.53 -11.70
C ALA A 507 -9.05 21.72 -10.72
N GLN A 508 -9.89 20.81 -11.21
CA GLN A 508 -10.65 19.90 -10.34
C GLN A 508 -9.72 18.91 -9.63
N LEU A 509 -8.74 18.35 -10.34
CA LEU A 509 -7.72 17.48 -9.74
C LEU A 509 -6.90 18.20 -8.67
N ALA A 510 -6.47 19.43 -8.96
CA ALA A 510 -5.72 20.24 -8.02
C ALA A 510 -6.50 20.50 -6.72
N TYR A 511 -7.79 20.81 -6.84
CA TYR A 511 -8.66 21.04 -5.69
C TYR A 511 -8.90 19.77 -4.86
N ILE A 512 -9.06 18.61 -5.52
CA ILE A 512 -9.19 17.31 -4.84
C ILE A 512 -7.95 17.02 -3.98
N LEU A 513 -6.75 17.24 -4.54
CA LEU A 513 -5.49 17.01 -3.82
C LEU A 513 -5.33 17.98 -2.64
N ALA A 514 -5.60 19.27 -2.86
CA ALA A 514 -5.54 20.29 -1.81
C ALA A 514 -6.51 20.01 -0.66
N THR A 515 -7.70 19.49 -0.98
CA THR A 515 -8.68 19.10 0.03
C THR A 515 -8.15 17.94 0.87
N ALA A 516 -7.64 16.87 0.26
CA ALA A 516 -7.09 15.73 1.00
C ALA A 516 -5.86 16.11 1.86
N GLU A 517 -5.04 17.05 1.37
CA GLU A 517 -3.95 17.65 2.14
C GLU A 517 -4.48 18.38 3.38
N THR A 518 -5.40 19.34 3.21
CA THR A 518 -5.91 20.15 4.33
C THR A 518 -6.71 19.34 5.35
N GLU A 519 -7.49 18.35 4.90
CA GLU A 519 -8.33 17.55 5.79
C GLU A 519 -7.52 16.55 6.61
N THR A 520 -6.50 15.94 6.00
CA THR A 520 -5.88 14.74 6.59
C THR A 520 -4.38 14.65 6.45
N ASN A 521 -3.72 15.59 5.78
CA ASN A 521 -2.33 15.51 5.37
C ASN A 521 -2.07 14.24 4.54
N PHE A 522 -3.02 13.91 3.65
CA PHE A 522 -3.05 12.69 2.83
C PHE A 522 -3.11 11.37 3.61
N ARG A 523 -3.55 11.39 4.88
CA ARG A 523 -3.69 10.20 5.74
C ARG A 523 -5.18 9.95 6.04
N PRO A 524 -5.89 9.13 5.25
CA PRO A 524 -7.25 8.71 5.59
C PRO A 524 -7.32 8.26 7.06
N ARG A 525 -8.06 9.00 7.89
CA ARG A 525 -8.05 8.79 9.35
C ARG A 525 -9.35 9.22 10.00
N ASN A 526 -9.54 8.78 11.24
CA ASN A 526 -10.60 9.26 12.12
C ASN A 526 -10.39 10.73 12.50
N GLU A 527 -11.48 11.45 12.72
CA GLU A 527 -11.50 12.80 13.29
C GLU A 527 -10.83 12.84 14.67
N ASP A 528 -9.92 13.81 14.88
CA ASP A 528 -9.20 13.96 16.14
C ASP A 528 -10.19 14.35 17.26
N GLY A 529 -10.41 13.45 18.22
CA GLY A 529 -11.30 13.69 19.37
C GLY A 529 -12.77 13.30 19.15
N GLY A 530 -13.09 12.52 18.11
CA GLY A 530 -14.45 12.02 17.87
C GLY A 530 -14.97 11.14 19.02
N TYR A 531 -15.96 11.62 19.78
CA TYR A 531 -16.64 10.85 20.82
C TYR A 531 -17.98 10.31 20.31
N CYS A 532 -18.19 8.99 20.42
CA CYS A 532 -19.41 8.32 19.96
C CYS A 532 -20.72 8.89 20.57
N GLY A 533 -20.64 9.54 21.73
CA GLY A 533 -21.81 10.14 22.40
C GLY A 533 -22.54 11.20 21.56
N GLU A 534 -21.83 11.92 20.70
CA GLU A 534 -22.40 12.99 19.85
C GLU A 534 -22.94 12.46 18.51
N TYR A 535 -22.44 11.31 18.04
CA TYR A 535 -22.72 10.74 16.71
C TYR A 535 -23.62 9.49 16.75
N GLY A 536 -24.19 9.18 17.91
CA GLY A 536 -25.08 8.04 18.10
C GLY A 536 -24.33 6.69 18.20
N PRO A 537 -25.06 5.58 18.38
CA PRO A 537 -24.48 4.27 18.71
C PRO A 537 -23.54 3.70 17.63
N GLY A 538 -23.62 4.20 16.39
CA GLY A 538 -22.74 3.79 15.29
C GLY A 538 -21.47 4.62 15.13
N CYS A 539 -21.18 5.58 16.02
CA CYS A 539 -19.90 6.33 16.02
C CYS A 539 -19.53 6.96 14.65
N TYR A 540 -20.48 7.59 13.96
CA TYR A 540 -20.31 8.18 12.62
C TYR A 540 -19.61 9.55 12.64
N TYR A 541 -18.51 9.67 13.39
CA TYR A 541 -17.58 10.82 13.33
C TYR A 541 -16.73 10.79 12.05
N GLY A 542 -16.00 11.86 11.76
CA GLY A 542 -15.25 12.03 10.50
C GLY A 542 -14.26 10.91 10.20
N ARG A 543 -14.25 10.39 8.95
CA ARG A 543 -13.28 9.39 8.45
C ARG A 543 -12.88 9.59 6.98
N GLY A 544 -11.72 9.06 6.60
CA GLY A 544 -11.23 9.09 5.21
C GLY A 544 -10.64 10.44 4.79
N ASP A 545 -10.29 10.57 3.51
CA ASP A 545 -9.58 11.74 2.93
C ASP A 545 -10.33 13.07 3.05
N VAL A 546 -11.64 13.02 3.33
CA VAL A 546 -12.54 14.20 3.39
C VAL A 546 -13.35 14.26 4.69
N GLN A 547 -12.98 13.47 5.71
CA GLN A 547 -13.69 13.44 7.00
C GLN A 547 -15.21 13.22 6.85
N LEU A 548 -15.61 12.11 6.22
CA LEU A 548 -17.01 11.71 6.05
C LEU A 548 -17.71 11.60 7.42
N THR A 549 -18.76 12.38 7.65
CA THR A 549 -19.42 12.49 8.96
C THR A 549 -20.93 12.30 8.86
N GLY A 550 -21.52 11.64 9.86
CA GLY A 550 -22.98 11.51 10.04
C GLY A 550 -23.59 10.26 9.41
N GLN A 551 -24.49 9.59 10.15
CA GLN A 551 -25.09 8.31 9.77
C GLN A 551 -25.72 8.30 8.37
N SER A 552 -26.36 9.39 7.94
CA SER A 552 -26.97 9.50 6.61
C SER A 552 -25.95 9.43 5.48
N ASN A 553 -24.77 10.04 5.68
CA ASN A 553 -23.69 10.03 4.70
C ASN A 553 -23.06 8.62 4.62
N TYR A 554 -22.83 7.99 5.77
CA TYR A 554 -22.41 6.59 5.83
C TYR A 554 -23.42 5.64 5.18
N GLN A 555 -24.72 5.84 5.39
CA GLN A 555 -25.77 5.03 4.73
C GLN A 555 -25.75 5.21 3.22
N TYR A 556 -25.61 6.45 2.77
CA TYR A 556 -25.57 6.77 1.34
C TYR A 556 -24.39 6.08 0.66
N TRP A 557 -23.19 6.23 1.22
CA TRP A 557 -21.99 5.61 0.68
C TRP A 557 -21.98 4.09 0.83
N SER A 558 -22.57 3.58 1.91
CA SER A 558 -22.79 2.14 2.09
C SER A 558 -23.63 1.56 0.95
N ASN A 559 -24.74 2.21 0.62
CA ASN A 559 -25.62 1.78 -0.47
C ASN A 559 -24.97 1.97 -1.85
N ARG A 560 -24.26 3.08 -2.05
CA ARG A 560 -23.64 3.44 -3.34
C ARG A 560 -22.48 2.51 -3.68
N LEU A 561 -21.66 2.19 -2.69
CA LEU A 561 -20.50 1.32 -2.84
C LEU A 561 -20.85 -0.15 -2.61
N GLY A 562 -22.01 -0.49 -2.06
CA GLY A 562 -22.31 -1.87 -1.68
C GLY A 562 -21.37 -2.42 -0.60
N VAL A 563 -20.76 -1.53 0.20
CA VAL A 563 -19.87 -1.86 1.33
C VAL A 563 -20.61 -1.47 2.60
N ASP A 564 -20.65 -2.33 3.62
CA ASP A 564 -21.42 -2.05 4.84
C ASP A 564 -20.75 -1.00 5.75
N LEU A 565 -20.75 0.27 5.35
CA LEU A 565 -20.23 1.37 6.17
C LEU A 565 -21.13 1.74 7.36
N ILE A 566 -22.29 1.10 7.51
CA ILE A 566 -23.22 1.36 8.61
C ILE A 566 -22.84 0.57 9.84
N ASN A 567 -22.53 -0.71 9.66
CA ASN A 567 -22.04 -1.57 10.73
C ASN A 567 -20.50 -1.55 10.84
N HIS A 568 -19.82 -1.15 9.75
CA HIS A 568 -18.36 -1.04 9.66
C HIS A 568 -17.89 0.35 9.18
N PRO A 569 -18.20 1.44 9.93
CA PRO A 569 -17.83 2.80 9.54
C PRO A 569 -16.30 3.02 9.41
N GLU A 570 -15.48 2.23 10.11
CA GLU A 570 -14.02 2.24 10.01
C GLU A 570 -13.49 1.98 8.59
N LEU A 571 -14.26 1.29 7.74
CA LEU A 571 -13.88 1.01 6.36
C LEU A 571 -13.76 2.28 5.51
N ALA A 572 -14.36 3.40 5.93
CA ALA A 572 -14.18 4.68 5.26
C ALA A 572 -12.74 5.21 5.31
N ASN A 573 -11.87 4.67 6.17
CA ASN A 573 -10.42 4.96 6.19
C ASN A 573 -9.61 4.08 5.23
N GLN A 574 -10.20 3.07 4.61
CA GLN A 574 -9.47 2.24 3.64
C GLN A 574 -9.06 3.11 2.45
N PRO A 575 -7.77 3.17 2.07
CA PRO A 575 -7.27 4.16 1.12
C PRO A 575 -8.03 4.22 -0.22
N ASP A 576 -8.46 3.07 -0.76
CA ASP A 576 -9.21 3.04 -2.02
C ASP A 576 -10.67 3.50 -1.88
N LEU A 577 -11.31 3.19 -0.73
CA LEU A 577 -12.65 3.67 -0.41
C LEU A 577 -12.63 5.15 -0.07
N ALA A 578 -11.65 5.60 0.74
CA ALA A 578 -11.43 7.00 1.11
C ALA A 578 -11.25 7.87 -0.14
N ALA A 579 -10.37 7.46 -1.07
CA ALA A 579 -10.14 8.18 -2.31
C ALA A 579 -11.39 8.20 -3.21
N THR A 580 -12.11 7.07 -3.32
CA THR A 580 -13.34 6.98 -4.10
C THR A 580 -14.45 7.87 -3.53
N ILE A 581 -14.67 7.81 -2.20
CA ILE A 581 -15.63 8.65 -1.48
C ILE A 581 -15.31 10.13 -1.68
N ALA A 582 -14.04 10.52 -1.49
CA ALA A 582 -13.59 11.89 -1.66
C ALA A 582 -13.85 12.40 -3.08
N VAL A 583 -13.35 11.68 -4.09
CA VAL A 583 -13.42 12.08 -5.49
C VAL A 583 -14.85 12.12 -6.00
N GLU A 584 -15.58 11.00 -5.89
CA GLU A 584 -16.93 10.92 -6.43
C GLU A 584 -17.89 11.80 -5.63
N GLY A 585 -17.67 11.94 -4.32
CA GLY A 585 -18.47 12.81 -3.47
C GLY A 585 -18.31 14.28 -3.80
N MET A 586 -17.08 14.73 -4.07
CA MET A 586 -16.83 16.08 -4.57
C MET A 586 -17.40 16.29 -5.98
N ARG A 587 -17.31 15.28 -6.87
CA ARG A 587 -17.85 15.34 -8.24
C ARG A 587 -19.37 15.47 -8.27
N ASP A 588 -20.06 14.70 -7.44
CA ASP A 588 -21.52 14.59 -7.46
C ASP A 588 -22.20 15.48 -6.42
N GLY A 589 -21.43 16.02 -5.47
CA GLY A 589 -21.89 16.89 -4.40
C GLY A 589 -22.66 16.16 -3.33
N THR A 590 -22.24 14.96 -2.97
CA THR A 590 -22.99 14.09 -2.05
C THR A 590 -22.87 14.49 -0.58
N PHE A 591 -21.94 15.38 -0.24
CA PHE A 591 -21.72 15.82 1.14
C PHE A 591 -22.64 16.98 1.53
N THR A 592 -22.73 18.01 0.67
CA THR A 592 -23.47 19.25 0.96
C THR A 592 -24.47 19.64 -0.12
N GLY A 593 -24.52 18.91 -1.25
CA GLY A 593 -25.25 19.31 -2.47
C GLY A 593 -24.44 20.18 -3.43
N ASN A 594 -23.29 20.70 -2.99
CA ASN A 594 -22.35 21.46 -3.81
C ASN A 594 -21.36 20.51 -4.49
N ARG A 595 -21.04 20.73 -5.77
CA ARG A 595 -20.18 19.84 -6.56
C ARG A 595 -19.09 20.57 -7.33
N LEU A 596 -18.00 19.87 -7.66
CA LEU A 596 -16.84 20.40 -8.38
C LEU A 596 -17.22 21.23 -9.60
N GLY A 597 -18.10 20.71 -10.46
CA GLY A 597 -18.52 21.40 -11.70
C GLY A 597 -19.30 22.70 -11.50
N GLN A 598 -19.76 23.03 -10.29
CA GLN A 598 -20.41 24.32 -10.00
C GLN A 598 -19.39 25.44 -9.78
N TYR A 599 -18.24 25.12 -9.20
CA TYR A 599 -17.20 26.09 -8.81
C TYR A 599 -15.99 26.07 -9.76
N ILE A 600 -15.72 24.92 -10.38
CA ILE A 600 -14.55 24.68 -11.23
C ILE A 600 -15.06 24.07 -12.54
N ASN A 601 -15.08 24.87 -13.62
CA ASN A 601 -15.70 24.49 -14.89
C ASN A 601 -14.91 24.96 -16.12
N GLY A 602 -13.62 24.62 -16.21
CA GLY A 602 -12.76 24.83 -17.38
C GLY A 602 -12.44 26.29 -17.77
N GLN A 603 -13.34 27.25 -17.54
CA GLN A 603 -13.18 28.67 -17.82
C GLN A 603 -13.02 29.52 -16.54
N ASN A 604 -13.46 29.00 -15.40
CA ASN A 604 -13.34 29.63 -14.08
C ASN A 604 -13.05 28.56 -13.01
N HIS A 605 -12.18 28.87 -12.05
CA HIS A 605 -11.91 28.03 -10.87
C HIS A 605 -12.03 28.87 -9.60
N ASP A 606 -13.19 28.82 -8.96
CA ASP A 606 -13.41 29.43 -7.65
C ASP A 606 -13.02 28.43 -6.55
N PHE A 607 -11.72 28.32 -6.26
CA PHE A 607 -11.24 27.38 -5.23
C PHE A 607 -11.67 27.77 -3.82
N VAL A 608 -11.88 29.06 -3.56
CA VAL A 608 -12.37 29.55 -2.26
C VAL A 608 -13.82 29.12 -2.05
N GLY A 609 -14.69 29.37 -3.04
CA GLY A 609 -16.09 28.96 -3.01
C GLY A 609 -16.27 27.44 -3.07
N ALA A 610 -15.36 26.73 -3.76
CA ALA A 610 -15.37 25.27 -3.83
C ALA A 610 -15.27 24.60 -2.45
N ARG A 611 -14.82 25.32 -1.41
CA ARG A 611 -14.81 24.81 -0.04
C ARG A 611 -16.17 24.26 0.40
N HIS A 612 -17.26 24.91 -0.03
CA HIS A 612 -18.65 24.51 0.22
C HIS A 612 -19.01 23.09 -0.25
N ILE A 613 -18.18 22.45 -1.07
CA ILE A 613 -18.35 21.05 -1.51
C ILE A 613 -18.17 20.07 -0.34
N VAL A 614 -17.20 20.32 0.55
CA VAL A 614 -16.83 19.39 1.62
C VAL A 614 -17.18 19.93 3.01
N ASN A 615 -16.99 21.23 3.23
CA ASN A 615 -17.25 21.87 4.51
C ASN A 615 -17.80 23.29 4.30
N ASP A 616 -18.14 24.01 5.36
CA ASP A 616 -18.41 25.46 5.30
C ASP A 616 -17.13 26.23 4.92
N SER A 617 -17.09 27.56 5.05
CA SER A 617 -15.94 28.39 4.62
C SER A 617 -14.66 28.26 5.47
N ASP A 618 -14.53 27.22 6.30
CA ASP A 618 -13.33 27.00 7.11
C ASP A 618 -12.13 26.64 6.24
N LYS A 619 -10.96 27.25 6.51
CA LYS A 619 -9.70 27.09 5.75
C LYS A 619 -9.82 27.31 4.23
N SER A 620 -10.85 28.00 3.74
CA SER A 620 -11.09 28.19 2.30
C SER A 620 -9.88 28.80 1.57
N ASP A 621 -9.22 29.77 2.19
CA ASP A 621 -8.05 30.44 1.62
C ASP A 621 -6.81 29.52 1.58
N GLN A 622 -6.64 28.67 2.60
CA GLN A 622 -5.55 27.70 2.66
C GLN A 622 -5.72 26.63 1.57
N VAL A 623 -6.92 26.05 1.46
CA VAL A 623 -7.23 25.05 0.42
C VAL A 623 -7.07 25.65 -0.97
N ALA A 624 -7.52 26.89 -1.18
CA ALA A 624 -7.36 27.58 -2.44
C ALA A 624 -5.88 27.79 -2.81
N GLN A 625 -5.06 28.20 -1.84
CA GLN A 625 -3.63 28.38 -2.06
C GLN A 625 -2.92 27.05 -2.41
N GLN A 626 -3.23 25.96 -1.73
CA GLN A 626 -2.70 24.63 -2.04
C GLN A 626 -3.19 24.15 -3.42
N ALA A 627 -4.47 24.39 -3.75
CA ALA A 627 -5.02 24.06 -5.06
C ALA A 627 -4.31 24.82 -6.19
N ASP A 628 -3.98 26.09 -6.00
CA ASP A 628 -3.17 26.85 -6.97
C ASP A 628 -1.77 26.24 -7.17
N GLN A 629 -1.13 25.76 -6.10
CA GLN A 629 0.18 25.10 -6.18
C GLN A 629 0.10 23.79 -6.98
N PHE A 630 -0.87 22.93 -6.66
CA PHE A 630 -1.08 21.69 -7.42
C PHE A 630 -1.49 21.95 -8.86
N LEU A 631 -2.31 22.97 -9.13
CA LEU A 631 -2.68 23.36 -10.48
C LEU A 631 -1.44 23.81 -11.27
N GLY A 632 -0.55 24.58 -10.64
CA GLY A 632 0.73 24.97 -11.20
C GLY A 632 1.60 23.77 -11.62
N ALA A 633 1.64 22.72 -10.78
CA ALA A 633 2.35 21.47 -11.09
C ALA A 633 1.67 20.67 -12.21
N LEU A 634 0.35 20.50 -12.15
CA LEU A 634 -0.46 19.74 -13.12
C LEU A 634 -0.48 20.38 -14.51
N ASN A 635 -0.40 21.72 -14.60
CA ASN A 635 -0.29 22.45 -15.87
C ASN A 635 1.06 22.24 -16.57
N GLN A 636 2.09 21.82 -15.84
CA GLN A 636 3.41 21.49 -16.39
C GLN A 636 3.56 20.01 -16.75
N CYS A 637 2.51 19.21 -16.57
CA CYS A 637 2.48 17.82 -17.02
C CYS A 637 2.17 17.76 -18.51
N ALA A 638 3.05 17.09 -19.28
CA ALA A 638 2.92 16.93 -20.73
C ALA A 638 1.63 16.18 -21.12
N THR A 639 1.12 15.34 -20.22
CA THR A 639 -0.08 14.51 -20.40
C THR A 639 -0.89 14.44 -19.10
N VAL A 640 -2.03 15.13 -19.05
CA VAL A 640 -3.14 14.80 -18.10
C VAL A 640 -4.35 14.20 -18.86
N ALA A 641 -4.19 13.98 -20.18
CA ALA A 641 -5.02 13.20 -21.11
C ALA A 641 -4.20 13.11 -22.43
N THR A 642 -4.04 12.04 -23.20
CA THR A 642 -4.46 10.62 -23.24
C THR A 642 -3.42 9.85 -24.09
N THR A 643 -3.42 8.52 -24.01
CA THR A 643 -2.81 7.61 -25.00
C THR A 643 -3.09 8.08 -26.44
N THR A 644 -2.03 8.13 -27.25
CA THR A 644 -2.12 8.25 -28.70
C THR A 644 -2.83 7.04 -29.28
N ASP A 645 -4.06 7.22 -29.75
CA ASP A 645 -4.57 6.45 -30.86
C ASP A 645 -5.02 7.43 -31.96
N THR A 646 -4.23 7.47 -33.02
CA THR A 646 -4.41 8.38 -34.15
C THR A 646 -5.59 7.91 -34.99
N ASN A 647 -6.84 8.27 -34.64
CA ASN A 647 -7.99 8.28 -35.57
C ASN A 647 -9.32 8.86 -35.02
N LEU A 648 -9.32 9.81 -34.08
CA LEU A 648 -10.56 10.49 -33.67
C LEU A 648 -10.41 12.01 -33.74
N THR A 649 -10.62 12.54 -34.94
CA THR A 649 -11.03 13.94 -35.09
C THR A 649 -12.56 14.02 -34.97
N SER A 650 -12.99 15.01 -34.19
CA SER A 650 -14.35 15.56 -34.09
C SER A 650 -15.41 14.86 -33.21
N ALA A 651 -15.75 15.62 -32.16
CA ALA A 651 -16.99 15.68 -31.38
C ALA A 651 -17.22 14.60 -30.33
N ASN A 652 -17.12 14.99 -29.05
CA ASN A 652 -18.10 14.69 -28.02
C ASN A 652 -18.18 15.88 -27.03
N HIS A 653 -19.37 16.44 -26.88
CA HIS A 653 -19.73 17.50 -25.93
C HIS A 653 -19.96 16.91 -24.52
N PRO A 654 -19.74 17.68 -23.44
CA PRO A 654 -20.13 17.28 -22.08
C PRO A 654 -21.66 17.13 -21.99
N GLY A 655 -22.14 15.92 -21.65
CA GLY A 655 -23.57 15.61 -21.53
C GLY A 655 -24.04 14.26 -22.09
N GLN A 656 -23.15 13.40 -22.60
CA GLN A 656 -23.51 12.07 -23.11
C GLN A 656 -23.37 10.99 -22.03
N LEU A 657 -24.40 10.14 -21.88
CA LEU A 657 -24.41 8.98 -21.00
C LEU A 657 -23.59 7.79 -21.56
N ILE A 658 -23.55 7.66 -22.89
CA ILE A 658 -22.94 6.56 -23.63
C ILE A 658 -22.04 7.15 -24.73
N ALA A 659 -20.78 6.72 -24.79
CA ALA A 659 -19.90 7.00 -25.93
C ALA A 659 -20.30 6.16 -27.15
N ARG A 660 -20.06 6.64 -28.38
CA ARG A 660 -20.46 6.02 -29.66
C ARG A 660 -20.52 4.47 -29.63
N SER A 661 -21.60 3.90 -30.18
CA SER A 661 -21.79 2.44 -30.25
C SER A 661 -20.74 1.81 -31.16
N ASN A 662 -20.22 0.65 -30.78
CA ASN A 662 -19.41 -0.22 -31.65
C ASN A 662 -20.25 -0.98 -32.69
N GLY A 663 -21.58 -0.78 -32.66
CA GLY A 663 -22.53 -1.33 -33.60
C GLY A 663 -22.60 -0.60 -34.95
N ASN A 664 -23.52 -1.06 -35.80
CA ASN A 664 -23.88 -0.46 -37.07
C ASN A 664 -24.56 0.92 -36.92
N ALA A 665 -24.86 1.54 -38.06
CA ALA A 665 -25.44 2.88 -38.10
C ALA A 665 -26.79 3.03 -37.36
N THR A 666 -27.58 1.95 -37.23
CA THR A 666 -28.84 1.94 -36.49
C THR A 666 -28.57 1.96 -34.99
N GLU A 667 -27.66 1.13 -34.48
CA GLU A 667 -27.26 1.14 -33.07
C GLU A 667 -26.67 2.51 -32.65
N GLN A 668 -25.89 3.14 -33.53
CA GLN A 668 -25.37 4.49 -33.26
C GLN A 668 -26.47 5.56 -33.15
N LYS A 669 -27.55 5.45 -33.95
CA LYS A 669 -28.71 6.36 -33.85
C LYS A 669 -29.45 6.15 -32.54
N ILE A 670 -29.62 4.89 -32.12
CA ILE A 670 -30.26 4.55 -30.86
C ILE A 670 -29.44 5.11 -29.69
N VAL A 671 -28.12 4.92 -29.66
CA VAL A 671 -27.23 5.48 -28.63
C VAL A 671 -27.32 7.01 -28.55
N ASN A 672 -27.36 7.70 -29.70
CA ASN A 672 -27.53 9.15 -29.72
C ASN A 672 -28.89 9.58 -29.12
N ALA A 673 -29.96 8.86 -29.41
CA ALA A 673 -31.28 9.13 -28.84
C ALA A 673 -31.33 8.80 -27.34
N ILE A 674 -30.69 7.73 -26.89
CA ILE A 674 -30.58 7.41 -25.45
C ILE A 674 -29.92 8.57 -24.71
N ASN A 675 -28.82 9.11 -25.24
CA ASN A 675 -28.13 10.26 -24.66
C ASN A 675 -29.02 11.51 -24.60
N ALA A 676 -29.86 11.73 -25.62
CA ALA A 676 -30.76 12.88 -25.65
C ALA A 676 -31.91 12.76 -24.64
N HIS A 677 -32.45 11.54 -24.45
CA HIS A 677 -33.58 11.29 -23.55
C HIS A 677 -33.15 11.03 -22.09
N TYR A 678 -31.86 10.86 -21.83
CA TYR A 678 -31.38 10.59 -20.48
C TYR A 678 -31.77 11.72 -19.51
N ASN A 679 -32.33 11.33 -18.37
CA ASN A 679 -32.83 12.22 -17.32
C ASN A 679 -34.08 13.03 -17.68
N GLU A 680 -34.73 12.74 -18.82
CA GLU A 680 -36.03 13.32 -19.12
C GLU A 680 -37.12 12.78 -18.20
N SER A 681 -38.15 13.60 -17.96
CA SER A 681 -39.31 13.20 -17.18
C SER A 681 -40.23 12.27 -17.99
N SER A 682 -40.61 11.16 -17.38
CA SER A 682 -41.62 10.23 -17.89
C SER A 682 -43.01 10.48 -17.29
N ALA A 683 -43.20 11.59 -16.56
CA ALA A 683 -44.47 11.92 -15.91
C ALA A 683 -45.65 12.07 -16.89
N GLY A 684 -45.36 12.39 -18.16
CA GLY A 684 -46.36 12.42 -19.25
C GLY A 684 -46.76 11.03 -19.78
N GLY A 685 -46.11 9.97 -19.32
CA GLY A 685 -46.33 8.58 -19.71
C GLY A 685 -47.36 7.84 -18.84
N PRO A 686 -47.57 6.54 -19.11
CA PRO A 686 -48.51 5.70 -18.38
C PRO A 686 -48.32 5.73 -16.86
N GLY A 687 -49.42 5.84 -16.12
CA GLY A 687 -49.41 5.90 -14.65
C GLY A 687 -48.70 7.12 -14.06
N GLY A 688 -48.51 8.19 -14.83
CA GLY A 688 -47.77 9.37 -14.42
C GLY A 688 -46.26 9.14 -14.32
N GLY A 689 -45.72 8.19 -15.10
CA GLY A 689 -44.32 7.78 -15.09
C GLY A 689 -44.03 6.52 -14.27
N ASN A 690 -44.98 6.07 -13.43
CA ASN A 690 -44.83 4.91 -12.56
C ASN A 690 -44.78 3.56 -13.30
N VAL A 691 -45.31 3.48 -14.52
CA VAL A 691 -45.29 2.26 -15.36
C VAL A 691 -44.89 2.59 -16.80
N ALA A 692 -43.89 3.47 -16.94
CA ALA A 692 -43.49 4.05 -18.21
C ALA A 692 -42.23 3.43 -18.84
N CYS A 693 -41.73 2.28 -18.39
CA CYS A 693 -40.51 1.66 -18.93
C CYS A 693 -40.59 1.37 -20.44
N ALA A 694 -41.67 0.74 -20.91
CA ALA A 694 -41.89 0.50 -22.35
C ALA A 694 -42.17 1.81 -23.11
N TYR A 695 -42.86 2.76 -22.47
CA TYR A 695 -43.14 4.07 -23.05
C TYR A 695 -41.85 4.84 -23.35
N GLU A 696 -40.91 4.90 -22.40
CA GLU A 696 -39.63 5.59 -22.59
C GLU A 696 -38.72 4.89 -23.61
N VAL A 697 -38.64 3.55 -23.57
CA VAL A 697 -37.92 2.79 -24.60
C VAL A 697 -38.47 3.11 -25.99
N ASN A 698 -39.79 3.18 -26.16
CA ASN A 698 -40.40 3.53 -27.43
C ASN A 698 -40.30 5.02 -27.81
N ARG A 699 -40.08 5.94 -26.86
CA ARG A 699 -39.74 7.33 -27.19
C ARG A 699 -38.35 7.43 -27.80
N VAL A 700 -37.38 6.75 -27.21
CA VAL A 700 -36.02 6.64 -27.74
C VAL A 700 -36.01 5.96 -29.12
N LEU A 701 -36.76 4.86 -29.30
CA LEU A 701 -36.85 4.17 -30.60
C LEU A 701 -37.57 5.02 -31.66
N GLN A 702 -38.64 5.72 -31.29
CA GLN A 702 -39.33 6.62 -32.22
C GLN A 702 -38.41 7.73 -32.77
N ASP A 703 -37.51 8.26 -31.93
CA ASP A 703 -36.58 9.33 -32.32
C ASP A 703 -35.33 8.83 -33.03
N SER A 704 -34.96 7.55 -32.85
CA SER A 704 -33.76 6.96 -33.47
C SER A 704 -34.03 6.19 -34.76
N ILE A 705 -35.08 5.37 -34.79
CA ILE A 705 -35.43 4.49 -35.92
C ILE A 705 -36.77 4.86 -36.56
N GLY A 706 -37.41 5.95 -36.11
CA GLY A 706 -38.55 6.56 -36.79
C GLY A 706 -39.90 5.90 -36.54
N HIS A 707 -39.98 4.86 -35.70
CA HIS A 707 -41.22 4.21 -35.32
C HIS A 707 -41.14 3.56 -33.92
N LYS A 708 -42.29 3.23 -33.35
CA LYS A 708 -42.41 2.47 -32.10
C LYS A 708 -42.57 0.98 -32.38
N ILE A 709 -42.10 0.16 -31.46
CA ILE A 709 -42.19 -1.30 -31.49
C ILE A 709 -43.29 -1.77 -30.53
N GLY A 710 -44.05 -2.77 -30.95
CA GLY A 710 -45.17 -3.36 -30.21
C GLY A 710 -46.53 -2.77 -30.60
N PHE A 711 -47.52 -3.65 -30.78
CA PHE A 711 -48.92 -3.27 -31.04
C PHE A 711 -49.50 -2.36 -29.93
N ASN A 712 -49.04 -2.51 -28.69
CA ASN A 712 -49.20 -1.57 -27.60
C ASN A 712 -47.81 -1.12 -27.12
N PRO A 713 -47.34 0.07 -27.55
CA PRO A 713 -45.97 0.51 -27.28
C PRO A 713 -45.69 0.86 -25.81
N ASN A 714 -46.72 0.84 -24.96
CA ASN A 714 -46.61 1.10 -23.53
C ASN A 714 -46.54 -0.18 -22.68
N LEU A 715 -46.61 -1.36 -23.32
CA LEU A 715 -46.66 -2.64 -22.62
C LEU A 715 -45.45 -3.50 -23.01
N VAL A 716 -44.63 -3.87 -22.01
CA VAL A 716 -43.38 -4.63 -22.23
C VAL A 716 -43.61 -5.93 -23.00
N SER A 717 -44.66 -6.69 -22.68
CA SER A 717 -45.00 -7.94 -23.38
C SER A 717 -45.29 -7.72 -24.86
N SER A 718 -45.92 -6.58 -25.20
CA SER A 718 -46.19 -6.22 -26.58
C SER A 718 -44.93 -5.83 -27.33
N VAL A 719 -44.00 -5.12 -26.68
CA VAL A 719 -42.72 -4.72 -27.30
C VAL A 719 -41.86 -5.96 -27.56
N GLU A 720 -41.76 -6.87 -26.58
CA GLU A 720 -40.98 -8.09 -26.74
C GLU A 720 -41.55 -9.02 -27.82
N ALA A 721 -42.88 -9.18 -27.89
CA ALA A 721 -43.51 -10.01 -28.91
C ALA A 721 -43.20 -9.51 -30.33
N ASP A 722 -43.14 -8.19 -30.52
CA ASP A 722 -42.80 -7.60 -31.81
C ASP A 722 -41.30 -7.75 -32.12
N LEU A 723 -40.42 -7.52 -31.14
CA LEU A 723 -38.98 -7.82 -31.23
C LEU A 723 -38.72 -9.29 -31.62
N GLN A 724 -39.51 -10.24 -31.10
CA GLN A 724 -39.39 -11.65 -31.44
C GLN A 724 -39.94 -12.00 -32.83
N SER A 725 -40.91 -11.25 -33.34
CA SER A 725 -41.62 -11.55 -34.59
C SER A 725 -41.04 -10.89 -35.84
N GLY A 726 -40.11 -9.94 -35.68
CA GLY A 726 -39.32 -9.42 -36.80
C GLY A 726 -38.64 -8.08 -36.56
N SER A 727 -39.07 -7.31 -35.56
CA SER A 727 -38.53 -5.97 -35.27
C SER A 727 -37.17 -6.01 -34.53
N GLY A 728 -36.73 -7.19 -34.09
CA GLY A 728 -35.44 -7.39 -33.45
C GLY A 728 -34.87 -8.79 -33.65
N GLN A 729 -33.60 -8.97 -33.28
CA GLN A 729 -32.93 -10.26 -33.25
C GLN A 729 -32.47 -10.55 -31.82
N ARG A 730 -32.87 -11.69 -31.26
CA ARG A 730 -32.39 -12.11 -29.94
C ARG A 730 -30.90 -12.46 -30.02
N ILE A 731 -30.10 -11.88 -29.11
CA ILE A 731 -28.64 -12.06 -29.08
C ILE A 731 -28.18 -12.47 -27.68
N GLY A 732 -27.00 -13.10 -27.62
CA GLY A 732 -26.32 -13.40 -26.35
C GLY A 732 -25.65 -12.15 -25.80
N ALA A 733 -25.50 -12.09 -24.47
CA ALA A 733 -24.83 -11.01 -23.76
C ALA A 733 -23.46 -10.66 -24.36
N GLN A 734 -22.64 -11.67 -24.65
CA GLN A 734 -21.30 -11.51 -25.22
C GLN A 734 -21.27 -10.85 -26.61
N TRP A 735 -22.43 -10.74 -27.28
CA TRP A 735 -22.59 -10.11 -28.58
C TRP A 735 -23.38 -8.81 -28.51
N ALA A 736 -23.82 -8.41 -27.32
CA ALA A 736 -24.59 -7.19 -27.11
C ALA A 736 -23.69 -5.95 -27.18
N HIS A 737 -24.25 -4.89 -27.72
CA HIS A 737 -23.64 -3.56 -27.83
C HIS A 737 -24.52 -2.52 -27.14
N ALA A 738 -23.92 -1.36 -26.88
CA ALA A 738 -24.69 -0.20 -26.43
C ALA A 738 -25.78 0.16 -27.46
N GLY A 739 -27.01 0.32 -26.97
CA GLY A 739 -28.21 0.57 -27.78
C GLY A 739 -29.09 -0.66 -28.04
N ASP A 740 -28.62 -1.88 -27.74
CA ASP A 740 -29.49 -3.07 -27.77
C ASP A 740 -30.56 -2.99 -26.66
N VAL A 741 -31.74 -3.53 -26.92
CA VAL A 741 -32.89 -3.51 -26.00
C VAL A 741 -32.84 -4.75 -25.11
N ILE A 742 -33.02 -4.59 -23.80
CA ILE A 742 -33.08 -5.69 -22.85
C ILE A 742 -34.44 -5.74 -22.15
N VAL A 743 -35.05 -6.93 -22.10
CA VAL A 743 -36.37 -7.20 -21.53
C VAL A 743 -36.26 -8.16 -20.35
N PHE A 744 -36.93 -7.86 -19.25
CA PHE A 744 -37.04 -8.70 -18.05
C PHE A 744 -38.50 -9.14 -17.88
N ARG A 745 -38.75 -10.45 -17.96
CA ARG A 745 -40.06 -11.08 -17.78
C ARG A 745 -40.22 -11.59 -16.35
N GLY A 746 -40.58 -10.70 -15.44
CA GLY A 746 -40.69 -11.02 -14.02
C GLY A 746 -41.98 -11.78 -13.67
N SER A 747 -42.03 -12.33 -12.46
CA SER A 747 -43.20 -13.07 -11.97
C SER A 747 -44.37 -12.16 -11.54
N SER A 748 -44.11 -10.90 -11.20
CA SER A 748 -45.12 -9.90 -10.80
C SER A 748 -45.21 -8.71 -11.75
N ASP A 749 -44.09 -8.23 -12.28
CA ASP A 749 -44.02 -7.08 -13.19
C ASP A 749 -42.95 -7.30 -14.27
N ASP A 750 -43.25 -6.84 -15.48
CA ASP A 750 -42.31 -6.85 -16.60
C ASP A 750 -41.53 -5.54 -16.67
N HIS A 751 -40.30 -5.60 -17.16
CA HIS A 751 -39.45 -4.43 -17.30
C HIS A 751 -38.61 -4.43 -18.58
N ILE A 752 -38.21 -3.25 -19.04
CA ILE A 752 -37.47 -3.09 -20.31
C ILE A 752 -36.57 -1.87 -20.24
N GLY A 753 -35.40 -1.94 -20.87
CA GLY A 753 -34.43 -0.84 -20.95
C GLY A 753 -33.45 -1.01 -22.11
N PHE A 754 -32.37 -0.23 -22.09
CA PHE A 754 -31.28 -0.32 -23.07
C PHE A 754 -29.97 -0.74 -22.41
N CYS A 755 -29.21 -1.55 -23.13
CA CYS A 755 -27.81 -1.82 -22.84
C CYS A 755 -26.99 -0.53 -23.02
N LEU A 756 -26.21 -0.15 -22.01
CA LEU A 756 -25.35 1.04 -22.07
C LEU A 756 -23.94 0.74 -22.58
N ASN A 757 -23.57 -0.53 -22.67
CA ASN A 757 -22.23 -0.96 -23.02
C ASN A 757 -22.22 -2.31 -23.74
N ASP A 758 -21.06 -2.63 -24.31
CA ASP A 758 -20.80 -3.97 -24.85
C ASP A 758 -20.90 -5.02 -23.74
N GLY A 759 -21.42 -6.20 -24.05
CA GLY A 759 -21.71 -7.21 -23.04
C GLY A 759 -23.05 -7.01 -22.30
N CYS A 760 -23.66 -5.83 -22.43
CA CYS A 760 -24.87 -5.41 -21.73
C CYS A 760 -24.81 -5.66 -20.21
N SER A 761 -23.70 -5.26 -19.58
CA SER A 761 -23.55 -5.38 -18.14
C SER A 761 -24.21 -4.21 -17.38
N GLN A 762 -24.44 -3.09 -18.07
CA GLN A 762 -25.20 -1.93 -17.55
C GLN A 762 -26.47 -1.69 -18.37
N VAL A 763 -27.55 -1.37 -17.65
CA VAL A 763 -28.89 -1.15 -18.21
C VAL A 763 -29.42 0.20 -17.76
N LEU A 764 -29.91 1.00 -18.71
CA LEU A 764 -30.74 2.17 -18.44
C LEU A 764 -32.21 1.87 -18.66
N SER A 765 -33.03 2.28 -17.70
CA SER A 765 -34.48 2.23 -17.82
C SER A 765 -35.16 3.44 -17.16
N ASN A 766 -36.48 3.49 -17.28
CA ASN A 766 -37.33 4.38 -16.53
C ASN A 766 -37.33 4.02 -15.03
N SER A 767 -37.01 5.00 -14.19
CA SER A 767 -37.24 4.94 -12.75
C SER A 767 -38.70 5.22 -12.46
N SER A 768 -39.46 4.19 -12.08
CA SER A 768 -40.87 4.34 -11.72
C SER A 768 -41.07 5.27 -10.53
N SER A 769 -40.24 5.16 -9.49
CA SER A 769 -40.36 5.99 -8.28
C SER A 769 -40.03 7.46 -8.49
N GLN A 770 -39.23 7.78 -9.53
CA GLN A 770 -38.85 9.15 -9.86
C GLN A 770 -39.59 9.69 -11.09
N SER A 771 -40.31 8.83 -11.81
CA SER A 771 -40.97 9.19 -13.08
C SER A 771 -39.99 9.88 -14.04
N GLN A 772 -38.81 9.27 -14.20
CA GLN A 772 -37.69 9.79 -14.99
C GLN A 772 -36.89 8.67 -15.67
N PHE A 773 -36.43 8.92 -16.89
CA PHE A 773 -35.61 7.99 -17.67
C PHE A 773 -34.12 8.08 -17.28
N ARG A 774 -33.80 7.54 -16.10
CA ARG A 774 -32.47 7.69 -15.48
C ARG A 774 -32.01 6.52 -14.63
N TRP A 775 -32.78 5.44 -14.57
CA TRP A 775 -32.42 4.32 -13.71
C TRP A 775 -31.31 3.51 -14.37
N VAL A 776 -30.07 3.81 -14.00
CA VAL A 776 -28.90 3.02 -14.41
C VAL A 776 -28.60 2.00 -13.32
N GLY A 777 -28.45 0.74 -13.73
CA GLY A 777 -28.09 -0.35 -12.82
C GLY A 777 -27.39 -1.48 -13.57
N SER A 778 -26.74 -2.38 -12.82
CA SER A 778 -26.15 -3.58 -13.42
C SER A 778 -27.25 -4.51 -13.91
N ARG A 779 -27.02 -5.26 -15.01
CA ARG A 779 -27.97 -6.28 -15.48
C ARG A 779 -28.32 -7.26 -14.36
N GLY A 780 -27.34 -7.72 -13.58
CA GLY A 780 -27.56 -8.64 -12.47
C GLY A 780 -28.50 -8.10 -11.39
N SER A 781 -28.46 -6.78 -11.13
CA SER A 781 -29.40 -6.12 -10.21
C SER A 781 -30.84 -6.15 -10.73
N TYR A 782 -31.04 -5.91 -12.03
CA TYR A 782 -32.36 -6.04 -12.67
C TYR A 782 -32.84 -7.50 -12.66
N GLU A 783 -31.95 -8.46 -12.97
CA GLU A 783 -32.30 -9.89 -12.99
C GLU A 783 -32.71 -10.40 -11.62
N THR A 784 -32.02 -9.94 -10.57
CA THR A 784 -32.36 -10.25 -9.18
C THR A 784 -33.67 -9.59 -8.77
N TYR A 785 -33.85 -8.30 -9.09
CA TYR A 785 -35.05 -7.55 -8.71
C TYR A 785 -36.32 -8.11 -9.35
N TYR A 786 -36.28 -8.42 -10.65
CA TYR A 786 -37.41 -8.99 -11.38
C TYR A 786 -37.45 -10.53 -11.33
N ASN A 787 -36.49 -11.16 -10.66
CA ASN A 787 -36.35 -12.61 -10.54
C ASN A 787 -36.46 -13.34 -11.90
N THR A 788 -35.71 -12.86 -12.89
CA THR A 788 -35.77 -13.33 -14.28
C THR A 788 -34.48 -12.99 -15.02
N GLN A 789 -34.12 -13.75 -16.05
CA GLN A 789 -32.97 -13.40 -16.90
C GLN A 789 -33.34 -12.36 -17.95
N GLY A 790 -32.41 -11.45 -18.24
CA GLY A 790 -32.61 -10.44 -19.26
C GLY A 790 -32.54 -11.02 -20.67
N HIS A 791 -33.55 -10.77 -21.50
CA HIS A 791 -33.56 -11.09 -22.91
C HIS A 791 -33.09 -9.89 -23.73
N ILE A 792 -31.96 -10.04 -24.42
CA ILE A 792 -31.36 -8.96 -25.19
C ILE A 792 -31.73 -9.11 -26.67
N TYR A 793 -32.17 -8.00 -27.26
CA TYR A 793 -32.59 -7.90 -28.65
C TYR A 793 -31.86 -6.75 -29.35
N ARG A 794 -31.26 -7.07 -30.49
CA ARG A 794 -30.77 -6.08 -31.43
C ARG A 794 -31.89 -5.60 -32.34
N VAL A 795 -32.24 -4.33 -32.23
CA VAL A 795 -33.33 -3.74 -33.02
C VAL A 795 -32.90 -3.65 -34.48
N GLN A 796 -33.75 -4.13 -35.38
CA GLN A 796 -33.52 -4.02 -36.82
C GLN A 796 -34.17 -2.71 -37.32
N GLY A 797 -33.42 -1.94 -38.11
CA GLY A 797 -33.83 -0.60 -38.56
C GLY A 797 -34.77 -0.58 -39.74
#